data_AF-A0A973YWT5-F1
#
_entry.id   AF-A0A973YWT5-F1
#
_cell.length_a   1.000
_cell.length_b   1.000
_cell.length_c   1.000
_cell.angle_alpha   90.00
_cell.angle_beta   90.00
_cell.angle_gamma   90.00
#
_symmetry.space_group_name_H-M   'P 1'
#
loop_
_entity.id
_entity.type
_entity.pdbx_description
1 polymer ?
#
loop_
_entity_poly.entity_id
_entity_poly.type
_entity_poly.pdbx_seq_one_letter_code
_entity_poly.pdbx_strand_id
1 'polypeptide(L)'
;MRNPSFKRVAGFSLLEVLVAVVLLATGLLALAALQGSLARNSAEAKVRSRIVAMMAAELDNVRSSAYTNVATTAKVTASNPDCTAPANDVERAACEAGLGYVEMTRTVTEFGSNAGDTAFVQGAAPAGNTDAEFRNVVIDVKWDDAHGVRHTLNSRTVVSELALDSNSPIVDEDSANHVPPKAVVRQANPVTAGMIPIALGNGDSTAASNPTPELVGKNQNQTLVGTRFNVLTYTPSGSLAIIQQRIENEVIKCTCEYGAGGTNLGEIYRTPQWPAIWTGSRYDVHAPDPLDKSAPGKTWSSGPKAGVTQSPLCQECCRDHHDDFANNTDPRFDPESTASVYGKFNDTAGTLSAATPGSGTYVDSCRVIRVDGMWRVASDMYNRNLALLETETISSVQAKTGLPTTSATNKYTTYVKDYLQQYDGTSASAPTNAQSMFDDTARQLNLPDEVVIGQVSNSDNRYLHARGLYVDHLEKLAREALTDALASRRANGQCLAGGADLADCVLPYLPFTTVNLTEIAKWNASSTATLNVNNDGELATEPTQPKGGRTLGIKIGKADTEAKIRHSNSGVAVSTVVKGGIDTTDDQVLLTDKQTFNVGGTTTSNGDDFYVQINGGPANYVLFYIFPSDEQNCQGSVHLRQCSTNTTLPAPGSIRLESYSGEELVTTAISGWQCQYNNKTVTVSDTSVQVPTFHNYEVSSISNGGSVTLVENPGLTTEETTIQFPSITTSNDNLNPIVIGLTDQVAPIPATMASCTATEINNKGNKTYWIESVSWNKTW
;
A
#
# COMPACT_ATOMS: atom_id res chain seq x y z
N MET A 1 -59.51 -9.44 39.29
CA MET A 1 -58.52 -10.48 38.91
C MET A 1 -58.69 -10.77 37.42
N ARG A 2 -57.84 -10.18 36.56
CA ARG A 2 -57.79 -10.47 35.12
C ARG A 2 -56.62 -11.42 34.87
N ASN A 3 -56.89 -12.56 34.23
CA ASN A 3 -55.90 -13.56 33.85
C ASN A 3 -54.99 -12.99 32.73
N PRO A 4 -53.66 -13.18 32.77
CA PRO A 4 -52.79 -12.81 31.67
C PRO A 4 -52.91 -13.85 30.55
N SER A 5 -53.14 -13.39 29.32
CA SER A 5 -53.13 -14.23 28.12
C SER A 5 -51.70 -14.55 27.71
N PHE A 6 -51.35 -15.83 27.69
CA PHE A 6 -50.11 -16.31 27.07
C PHE A 6 -50.17 -16.07 25.55
N LYS A 7 -49.30 -15.18 25.03
CA LYS A 7 -49.04 -15.09 23.59
C LYS A 7 -48.28 -16.35 23.17
N ARG A 8 -48.83 -17.10 22.20
CA ARG A 8 -48.13 -18.23 21.56
C ARG A 8 -47.03 -17.67 20.66
N VAL A 9 -45.78 -18.03 20.94
CA VAL A 9 -44.66 -17.84 20.02
C VAL A 9 -44.92 -18.76 18.82
N ALA A 10 -45.13 -18.19 17.63
CA ALA A 10 -45.21 -18.97 16.40
C ALA A 10 -43.81 -19.53 16.11
N GLY A 11 -43.65 -20.85 16.23
CA GLY A 11 -42.42 -21.52 15.81
C GLY A 11 -42.20 -21.40 14.31
N PHE A 12 -40.94 -21.41 13.89
CA PHE A 12 -40.55 -21.36 12.48
C PHE A 12 -41.20 -22.48 11.67
N SER A 13 -41.72 -22.12 10.50
CA SER A 13 -42.31 -23.09 9.57
C SER A 13 -41.22 -24.01 9.02
N LEU A 14 -41.52 -25.30 8.86
CA LEU A 14 -40.61 -26.28 8.25
C LEU A 14 -40.19 -25.88 6.82
N LEU A 15 -41.03 -25.08 6.14
CA LEU A 15 -40.74 -24.48 4.83
C LEU A 15 -39.61 -23.44 4.92
N GLU A 16 -39.58 -22.64 5.98
CA GLU A 16 -38.64 -21.54 6.19
C GLU A 16 -37.23 -22.08 6.47
N VAL A 17 -37.16 -23.15 7.27
CA VAL A 17 -35.91 -23.90 7.50
C VAL A 17 -35.41 -24.54 6.19
N LEU A 18 -36.31 -25.10 5.38
CA LEU A 18 -35.92 -25.71 4.11
C LEU A 18 -35.40 -24.68 3.10
N VAL A 19 -36.04 -23.51 3.01
CA VAL A 19 -35.56 -22.39 2.19
C VAL A 19 -34.20 -21.89 2.68
N ALA A 20 -34.01 -21.74 3.99
CA ALA A 20 -32.73 -21.33 4.57
C ALA A 20 -31.60 -22.33 4.27
N VAL A 21 -31.87 -23.64 4.35
CA VAL A 21 -30.90 -24.68 4.00
C VAL A 21 -30.55 -24.63 2.51
N VAL A 22 -31.51 -24.41 1.62
CA VAL A 22 -31.25 -24.28 0.18
C VAL A 22 -30.42 -23.03 -0.13
N LEU A 23 -30.71 -21.90 0.52
CA LEU A 23 -29.93 -20.67 0.36
C LEU A 23 -28.50 -20.81 0.90
N LEU A 24 -28.32 -21.47 2.06
CA LEU A 24 -26.99 -21.75 2.60
C LEU A 24 -26.21 -22.73 1.72
N ALA A 25 -26.85 -23.80 1.25
CA ALA A 25 -26.21 -24.78 0.38
C ALA A 25 -25.77 -24.16 -0.96
N THR A 26 -26.61 -23.32 -1.57
CA THR A 26 -26.28 -22.61 -2.80
C THR A 26 -25.19 -21.55 -2.57
N GLY A 27 -25.22 -20.81 -1.45
CA GLY A 27 -24.19 -19.85 -1.08
C GLY A 27 -22.82 -20.50 -0.84
N LEU A 28 -22.78 -21.63 -0.14
CA LEU A 28 -21.54 -22.38 0.11
C LEU A 28 -20.99 -23.00 -1.18
N LEU A 29 -21.86 -23.48 -2.08
CA LEU A 29 -21.45 -24.00 -3.38
C LEU A 29 -20.86 -22.88 -4.28
N ALA A 30 -21.47 -21.69 -4.26
CA ALA A 30 -20.97 -20.52 -4.99
C ALA A 30 -19.60 -20.05 -4.46
N LEU A 31 -19.42 -20.05 -3.13
CA LEU A 31 -18.13 -19.71 -2.51
C LEU A 31 -17.03 -20.71 -2.89
N ALA A 32 -17.33 -22.01 -2.86
CA ALA A 32 -16.37 -23.04 -3.27
C ALA A 32 -16.02 -22.94 -4.75
N ALA A 33 -16.99 -22.63 -5.62
CA ALA A 33 -16.75 -22.39 -7.04
C ALA A 33 -15.86 -21.16 -7.28
N LEU A 34 -16.06 -20.08 -6.52
CA LEU A 34 -15.22 -18.87 -6.58
C LEU A 34 -13.79 -19.15 -6.10
N GLN A 35 -13.63 -19.84 -4.97
CA GLN A 35 -12.32 -20.24 -4.45
C GLN A 35 -11.57 -21.15 -5.44
N GLY A 36 -12.28 -22.11 -6.05
CA GLY A 36 -11.73 -22.95 -7.10
C GLY A 36 -11.33 -22.17 -8.35
N SER A 37 -12.14 -21.20 -8.78
CA SER A 37 -11.82 -20.33 -9.92
C SER A 37 -10.60 -19.45 -9.66
N LEU A 38 -10.49 -18.83 -8.47
CA LEU A 38 -9.34 -18.01 -8.10
C LEU A 38 -8.04 -18.82 -8.05
N ALA A 39 -8.07 -20.02 -7.46
CA ALA A 39 -6.91 -20.90 -7.43
C ALA A 39 -6.47 -21.34 -8.83
N ARG A 40 -7.43 -21.66 -9.72
CA ARG A 40 -7.15 -21.99 -11.12
C ARG A 40 -6.58 -20.81 -11.89
N ASN A 41 -7.18 -19.63 -11.77
CA ASN A 41 -6.71 -18.41 -12.43
C ASN A 41 -5.30 -18.03 -11.97
N SER A 42 -4.99 -18.21 -10.68
CA SER A 42 -3.65 -17.98 -10.14
C SER A 42 -2.61 -18.99 -10.67
N ALA A 43 -2.97 -20.28 -10.73
CA ALA A 43 -2.12 -21.31 -11.31
C ALA A 43 -1.87 -21.07 -12.81
N GLU A 44 -2.90 -20.68 -13.56
CA GLU A 44 -2.80 -20.35 -14.98
C GLU A 44 -1.96 -19.09 -15.21
N ALA A 45 -2.13 -18.06 -14.38
CA ALA A 45 -1.30 -16.86 -14.42
C ALA A 45 0.19 -17.18 -14.18
N LYS A 46 0.49 -18.06 -13.21
CA LYS A 46 1.85 -18.57 -12.99
C LYS A 46 2.38 -19.26 -14.25
N VAL A 47 1.64 -20.21 -14.82
CA VAL A 47 2.05 -20.94 -16.04
C VAL A 47 2.37 -19.97 -17.17
N ARG A 48 1.45 -19.04 -17.47
CA ARG A 48 1.64 -18.05 -18.53
C ARG A 48 2.85 -17.16 -18.27
N SER A 49 3.08 -16.74 -17.03
CA SER A 49 4.24 -15.89 -16.69
C SER A 49 5.58 -16.58 -16.96
N ARG A 50 5.67 -17.89 -16.70
CA ARG A 50 6.89 -18.69 -16.95
C ARG A 50 7.13 -18.92 -18.43
N ILE A 51 6.07 -19.22 -19.18
CA ILE A 51 6.14 -19.37 -20.63
C ILE A 51 6.55 -18.06 -21.30
N VAL A 52 5.96 -16.92 -20.89
CA VAL A 52 6.33 -15.60 -21.41
C VAL A 52 7.79 -15.25 -21.11
N ALA A 53 8.28 -15.53 -19.90
CA ALA A 53 9.68 -15.28 -19.55
C ALA A 53 10.67 -16.06 -20.43
N MET A 54 10.37 -17.33 -20.72
CA MET A 54 11.14 -18.15 -21.66
C MET A 54 11.09 -17.58 -23.09
N MET A 55 9.92 -17.14 -23.55
CA MET A 55 9.77 -16.52 -24.88
C MET A 55 10.55 -15.21 -24.97
N ALA A 56 10.54 -14.38 -23.93
CA ALA A 56 11.32 -13.16 -23.86
C ALA A 56 12.82 -13.44 -23.93
N ALA A 57 13.31 -14.43 -23.17
CA ALA A 57 14.71 -14.87 -23.24
C ALA A 57 15.14 -15.28 -24.65
N GLU A 58 14.27 -16.00 -25.36
CA GLU A 58 14.53 -16.41 -26.75
C GLU A 58 14.51 -15.22 -27.72
N LEU A 59 13.66 -14.22 -27.51
CA LEU A 59 13.69 -12.97 -28.30
C LEU A 59 14.96 -12.16 -28.03
N ASP A 60 15.41 -12.10 -26.79
CA ASP A 60 16.64 -11.40 -26.42
C ASP A 60 17.87 -12.12 -26.99
N ASN A 61 17.83 -13.46 -27.07
CA ASN A 61 18.84 -14.24 -27.81
C ASN A 61 18.84 -13.90 -29.30
N VAL A 62 17.65 -13.79 -29.92
CA VAL A 62 17.52 -13.35 -31.32
C VAL A 62 18.09 -11.94 -31.52
N ARG A 63 17.83 -11.03 -30.58
CA ARG A 63 18.30 -9.63 -30.62
C ARG A 63 19.79 -9.46 -30.31
N SER A 64 20.41 -10.40 -29.60
CA SER A 64 21.85 -10.41 -29.32
C SER A 64 22.66 -11.22 -30.34
N SER A 65 21.98 -11.90 -31.27
CA SER A 65 22.61 -12.66 -32.35
C SER A 65 22.93 -11.75 -33.55
N ALA A 66 24.07 -11.99 -34.22
CA ALA A 66 24.32 -11.36 -35.51
C ALA A 66 23.18 -11.65 -36.49
N TYR A 67 22.79 -10.66 -37.30
CA TYR A 67 21.64 -10.78 -38.21
C TYR A 67 21.69 -12.05 -39.08
N THR A 68 22.88 -12.42 -39.58
CA THR A 68 23.11 -13.64 -40.36
C THR A 68 22.73 -14.93 -39.61
N ASN A 69 22.87 -14.96 -38.29
CA ASN A 69 22.60 -16.11 -37.42
C ASN A 69 21.14 -16.24 -36.98
N VAL A 70 20.28 -15.26 -37.29
CA VAL A 70 18.85 -15.32 -36.96
C VAL A 70 18.14 -16.28 -37.91
N ALA A 71 18.03 -17.55 -37.52
CA ALA A 71 17.44 -18.61 -38.34
C ALA A 71 16.23 -19.28 -37.67
N THR A 72 15.39 -19.95 -38.46
CA THR A 72 14.35 -20.85 -37.94
C THR A 72 15.00 -21.95 -37.11
N THR A 73 14.49 -22.22 -35.91
CA THR A 73 14.96 -23.35 -35.09
C THR A 73 14.03 -24.53 -35.23
N ALA A 74 14.60 -25.72 -35.11
CA ALA A 74 13.80 -26.92 -34.98
C ALA A 74 12.94 -26.85 -33.72
N LYS A 75 11.76 -27.45 -33.80
CA LYS A 75 10.83 -27.59 -32.67
C LYS A 75 11.55 -28.21 -31.47
N VAL A 76 11.49 -27.52 -30.33
CA VAL A 76 12.00 -28.02 -29.05
C VAL A 76 10.80 -28.45 -28.22
N THR A 77 10.87 -29.64 -27.62
CA THR A 77 9.76 -30.19 -26.84
C THR A 77 10.28 -30.73 -25.51
N ALA A 78 9.61 -30.36 -24.44
CA ALA A 78 9.74 -30.95 -23.13
C ALA A 78 8.50 -31.81 -22.87
N SER A 79 8.71 -33.11 -22.67
CA SER A 79 7.67 -34.08 -22.34
C SER A 79 8.11 -34.83 -21.09
N ASN A 80 7.29 -34.80 -20.04
CA ASN A 80 7.62 -35.35 -18.72
C ASN A 80 8.99 -34.83 -18.21
N PRO A 81 9.10 -33.51 -17.97
CA PRO A 81 10.38 -32.84 -17.78
C PRO A 81 11.11 -33.31 -16.51
N ASP A 82 12.43 -33.47 -16.59
CA ASP A 82 13.27 -33.74 -15.42
C ASP A 82 13.58 -32.44 -14.68
N CYS A 83 12.83 -32.20 -13.60
CA CYS A 83 12.97 -30.98 -12.79
C CYS A 83 14.17 -30.98 -11.84
N THR A 84 14.96 -32.05 -11.82
CA THR A 84 16.22 -32.10 -11.06
C THR A 84 17.41 -31.61 -11.88
N ALA A 85 17.38 -31.78 -13.20
CA ALA A 85 18.41 -31.32 -14.12
C ALA A 85 17.82 -31.04 -15.52
N PRO A 86 17.17 -29.88 -15.73
CA PRO A 86 16.56 -29.55 -17.01
C PRO A 86 17.62 -29.45 -18.13
N ALA A 87 17.39 -30.14 -19.26
CA ALA A 87 18.36 -30.21 -20.35
C ALA A 87 18.39 -28.95 -21.23
N ASN A 88 17.34 -28.13 -21.18
CA ASN A 88 17.23 -26.89 -21.95
C ASN A 88 16.19 -25.94 -21.32
N ASP A 89 16.08 -24.75 -21.91
CA ASP A 89 15.20 -23.67 -21.44
C ASP A 89 13.71 -24.01 -21.50
N VAL A 90 13.30 -24.82 -22.48
CA VAL A 90 11.91 -25.29 -22.63
C VAL A 90 11.55 -26.27 -21.53
N GLU A 91 12.45 -27.20 -21.20
CA GLU A 91 12.28 -28.15 -20.10
C GLU A 91 12.28 -27.45 -18.74
N ARG A 92 13.16 -26.46 -18.57
CA ARG A 92 13.18 -25.63 -17.36
C ARG A 92 11.87 -24.85 -17.19
N ALA A 93 11.37 -24.21 -18.25
CA ALA A 93 10.09 -23.49 -18.22
C ALA A 93 8.93 -24.44 -17.88
N ALA A 94 8.94 -25.66 -18.42
CA ALA A 94 7.94 -26.68 -18.08
C ALA A 94 7.96 -27.03 -16.58
N CYS A 95 9.15 -27.23 -16.00
CA CYS A 95 9.31 -27.50 -14.57
C CYS A 95 8.87 -26.35 -13.67
N GLU A 96 9.24 -25.11 -14.00
CA GLU A 96 8.86 -23.92 -13.22
C GLU A 96 7.35 -23.65 -13.26
N ALA A 97 6.73 -23.95 -14.41
CA ALA A 97 5.29 -23.86 -14.63
C ALA A 97 4.51 -25.05 -14.04
N GLY A 98 5.18 -26.16 -13.70
CA GLY A 98 4.54 -27.40 -13.25
C GLY A 98 3.77 -28.13 -14.35
N LEU A 99 4.28 -28.07 -15.58
CA LEU A 99 3.66 -28.64 -16.78
C LEU A 99 4.30 -29.97 -17.16
N GLY A 100 3.46 -30.93 -17.59
CA GLY A 100 3.94 -32.20 -18.14
C GLY A 100 4.39 -32.11 -19.60
N TYR A 101 4.02 -31.03 -20.31
CA TYR A 101 4.31 -30.85 -21.73
C TYR A 101 4.42 -29.36 -22.10
N VAL A 102 5.52 -29.00 -22.77
CA VAL A 102 5.73 -27.70 -23.42
C VAL A 102 6.45 -27.91 -24.76
N GLU A 103 6.04 -27.17 -25.78
CA GLU A 103 6.65 -27.16 -27.10
C GLU A 103 6.91 -25.72 -27.53
N MET A 104 8.11 -25.42 -28.02
CA MET A 104 8.47 -24.12 -28.57
C MET A 104 8.99 -24.26 -30.00
N THR A 105 8.58 -23.36 -30.88
CA THR A 105 9.04 -23.28 -32.28
C THR A 105 9.35 -21.83 -32.63
N ARG A 106 10.54 -21.55 -33.16
CA ARG A 106 10.89 -20.25 -33.74
C ARG A 106 10.87 -20.34 -35.26
N THR A 107 9.94 -19.63 -35.88
CA THR A 107 9.84 -19.49 -37.33
C THR A 107 10.40 -18.15 -37.75
N VAL A 108 11.41 -18.16 -38.62
CA VAL A 108 11.99 -16.95 -39.22
C VAL A 108 11.58 -16.90 -40.68
N THR A 109 11.03 -15.76 -41.08
CA THR A 109 10.68 -15.46 -42.47
C THR A 109 11.48 -14.26 -42.93
N GLU A 110 12.29 -14.45 -43.96
CA GLU A 110 13.09 -13.39 -44.59
C GLU A 110 12.25 -12.59 -45.60
N PHE A 111 12.53 -11.30 -45.72
CA PHE A 111 11.92 -10.37 -46.67
C PHE A 111 13.01 -9.51 -47.29
N GLY A 112 13.14 -9.55 -48.62
CA GLY A 112 14.08 -8.72 -49.39
C GLY A 112 13.35 -7.77 -50.33
N SER A 113 13.98 -6.65 -50.69
CA SER A 113 13.43 -5.69 -51.66
C SER A 113 13.25 -6.32 -53.04
N ASN A 114 12.18 -5.97 -53.75
CA ASN A 114 11.99 -6.36 -55.14
C ASN A 114 12.90 -5.56 -56.08
N ALA A 115 13.05 -6.01 -57.34
CA ALA A 115 13.91 -5.39 -58.36
C ALA A 115 13.62 -3.91 -58.70
N GLY A 116 12.56 -3.31 -58.12
CA GLY A 116 12.22 -1.89 -58.28
C GLY A 116 12.21 -1.09 -56.98
N ASP A 117 12.65 -1.67 -55.85
CA ASP A 117 12.64 -1.06 -54.51
C ASP A 117 11.23 -0.55 -54.07
N THR A 118 10.15 -1.12 -54.61
CA THR A 118 8.77 -0.68 -54.32
C THR A 118 8.05 -1.54 -53.30
N ALA A 119 8.55 -2.74 -53.00
CA ALA A 119 7.93 -3.69 -52.08
C ALA A 119 8.94 -4.71 -51.55
N PHE A 120 8.64 -5.28 -50.39
CA PHE A 120 9.35 -6.43 -49.83
C PHE A 120 8.69 -7.75 -50.24
N VAL A 121 9.50 -8.69 -50.70
CA VAL A 121 9.08 -10.03 -51.14
C VAL A 121 9.51 -11.07 -50.12
N GLN A 122 8.56 -11.89 -49.69
CA GLN A 122 8.79 -12.97 -48.73
C GLN A 122 9.68 -14.07 -49.32
N GLY A 123 10.67 -14.52 -48.54
CA GLY A 123 11.52 -15.68 -48.85
C GLY A 123 12.54 -15.45 -49.96
N ALA A 124 12.84 -14.19 -50.29
CA ALA A 124 13.80 -13.82 -51.32
C ALA A 124 14.86 -12.89 -50.73
N ALA A 125 16.12 -13.08 -51.16
CA ALA A 125 17.18 -12.10 -50.95
C ALA A 125 16.84 -10.77 -51.67
N PRO A 126 17.42 -9.64 -51.24
CA PRO A 126 17.26 -8.36 -51.92
C PRO A 126 17.57 -8.48 -53.43
N ALA A 127 16.64 -8.00 -54.25
CA ALA A 127 16.78 -7.94 -55.70
C ALA A 127 16.76 -6.49 -56.23
N GLY A 128 16.45 -5.52 -55.37
CA GLY A 128 16.46 -4.08 -55.66
C GLY A 128 17.85 -3.45 -55.53
N ASN A 129 17.94 -2.12 -55.71
CA ASN A 129 19.22 -1.40 -55.64
C ASN A 129 19.63 -1.03 -54.21
N THR A 130 18.71 -1.19 -53.25
CA THR A 130 18.90 -0.74 -51.86
C THR A 130 19.42 -1.83 -50.92
N ASP A 131 19.63 -3.06 -51.40
CA ASP A 131 19.97 -4.25 -50.59
C ASP A 131 19.11 -4.41 -49.32
N ALA A 132 17.91 -3.80 -49.30
CA ALA A 132 17.09 -3.72 -48.10
C ALA A 132 16.45 -5.08 -47.77
N GLU A 133 16.66 -5.54 -46.54
CA GLU A 133 16.06 -6.77 -46.02
C GLU A 133 15.70 -6.70 -44.53
N PHE A 134 14.77 -7.56 -44.13
CA PHE A 134 14.47 -7.84 -42.73
C PHE A 134 13.98 -9.28 -42.53
N ARG A 135 14.06 -9.76 -41.29
CA ARG A 135 13.55 -11.05 -40.84
C ARG A 135 12.41 -10.85 -39.86
N ASN A 136 11.28 -11.50 -40.13
CA ASN A 136 10.13 -11.59 -39.24
C ASN A 136 10.27 -12.87 -38.42
N VAL A 137 10.44 -12.72 -37.11
CA VAL A 137 10.68 -13.82 -36.17
C VAL A 137 9.41 -14.05 -35.36
N VAL A 138 8.92 -15.27 -35.39
CA VAL A 138 7.71 -15.70 -34.70
C VAL A 138 8.07 -16.85 -33.76
N ILE A 139 7.84 -16.66 -32.47
CA ILE A 139 7.98 -17.71 -31.46
C ILE A 139 6.59 -18.20 -31.09
N ASP A 140 6.34 -19.47 -31.35
CA ASP A 140 5.12 -20.17 -30.95
C ASP A 140 5.44 -21.12 -29.80
N VAL A 141 4.73 -20.97 -28.69
CA VAL A 141 4.79 -21.89 -27.56
C VAL A 141 3.44 -22.54 -27.34
N LYS A 142 3.43 -23.86 -27.15
CA LYS A 142 2.27 -24.66 -26.85
C LYS A 142 2.49 -25.44 -25.58
N TRP A 143 1.48 -25.56 -24.73
CA TRP A 143 1.55 -26.40 -23.54
C TRP A 143 0.20 -27.02 -23.22
N ASP A 144 0.22 -28.11 -22.46
CA ASP A 144 -1.01 -28.76 -21.99
C ASP A 144 -1.24 -28.38 -20.54
N ASP A 145 -2.45 -27.92 -20.22
CA ASP A 145 -2.83 -27.68 -18.83
C ASP A 145 -3.10 -28.98 -18.07
N ALA A 146 -3.43 -28.85 -16.77
CA ALA A 146 -3.73 -29.99 -15.90
C ALA A 146 -4.93 -30.85 -16.35
N HIS A 147 -5.74 -30.39 -17.31
CA HIS A 147 -6.87 -31.12 -17.89
C HIS A 147 -6.55 -31.68 -19.29
N GLY A 148 -5.31 -31.53 -19.77
CA GLY A 148 -4.90 -31.96 -21.10
C GLY A 148 -5.39 -31.05 -22.23
N VAL A 149 -5.85 -29.84 -21.92
CA VAL A 149 -6.21 -28.85 -22.95
C VAL A 149 -4.95 -28.15 -23.41
N ARG A 150 -4.77 -28.10 -24.74
CA ARG A 150 -3.61 -27.45 -25.36
C ARG A 150 -3.84 -25.94 -25.52
N HIS A 151 -2.95 -25.17 -24.92
CA HIS A 151 -2.87 -23.72 -25.05
C HIS A 151 -1.79 -23.34 -26.05
N THR A 152 -1.90 -22.14 -26.63
CA THR A 152 -0.90 -21.61 -27.56
C THR A 152 -0.70 -20.12 -27.27
N LEU A 153 0.57 -19.71 -27.25
CA LEU A 153 0.98 -18.32 -27.13
C LEU A 153 1.99 -18.01 -28.22
N ASN A 154 1.81 -16.87 -28.88
CA ASN A 154 2.67 -16.40 -29.95
C ASN A 154 3.32 -15.08 -29.54
N SER A 155 4.60 -14.93 -29.82
CA SER A 155 5.29 -13.65 -29.79
C SER A 155 5.97 -13.40 -31.14
N ARG A 156 5.94 -12.14 -31.59
CA ARG A 156 6.47 -11.73 -32.89
C ARG A 156 7.40 -10.55 -32.71
N THR A 157 8.54 -10.60 -33.38
CA THR A 157 9.45 -9.46 -33.53
C THR A 157 9.90 -9.36 -35.00
N VAL A 158 10.28 -8.17 -35.42
CA VAL A 158 10.94 -7.94 -36.71
C VAL A 158 12.35 -7.45 -36.42
N VAL A 159 13.34 -7.98 -37.13
CA VAL A 159 14.74 -7.59 -37.03
C VAL A 159 15.30 -7.32 -38.42
N SER A 160 16.10 -6.28 -38.58
CA SER A 160 16.84 -5.99 -39.80
C SER A 160 18.34 -6.03 -39.50
N GLU A 161 19.18 -6.11 -40.54
CA GLU A 161 20.64 -6.06 -40.37
C GLU A 161 21.06 -4.77 -39.66
N LEU A 162 20.47 -3.64 -40.04
CA LEU A 162 20.68 -2.32 -39.43
C LEU A 162 20.24 -2.26 -37.95
N ALA A 163 19.21 -3.03 -37.55
CA ALA A 163 18.71 -3.04 -36.18
C ALA A 163 19.53 -3.94 -35.24
N LEU A 164 20.36 -4.83 -35.78
CA LEU A 164 21.22 -5.74 -35.04
C LEU A 164 22.72 -5.41 -35.20
N ASP A 165 23.08 -4.46 -36.06
CA ASP A 165 24.41 -3.88 -36.16
C ASP A 165 24.62 -2.87 -35.02
N SER A 166 25.67 -3.08 -34.23
CA SER A 166 26.02 -2.26 -33.07
C SER A 166 26.49 -0.84 -33.43
N ASN A 167 26.62 -0.51 -34.72
CA ASN A 167 27.16 0.75 -35.22
C ASN A 167 26.30 1.50 -36.25
N SER A 168 25.00 1.24 -36.38
CA SER A 168 24.17 1.94 -37.37
C SER A 168 23.47 3.18 -36.81
N PRO A 169 23.83 4.42 -37.23
CA PRO A 169 23.08 5.63 -36.91
C PRO A 169 22.15 5.94 -38.08
N ILE A 170 20.96 5.32 -38.12
CA ILE A 170 19.90 5.79 -39.03
C ILE A 170 18.57 5.86 -38.28
N VAL A 171 18.10 7.10 -38.14
CA VAL A 171 16.73 7.46 -37.80
C VAL A 171 15.86 7.17 -39.03
N ASP A 172 14.90 6.26 -38.90
CA ASP A 172 13.83 6.11 -39.90
C ASP A 172 12.86 7.29 -39.76
N GLU A 173 12.99 8.28 -40.63
CA GLU A 173 12.08 9.44 -40.70
C GLU A 173 10.80 9.18 -41.52
N ASP A 174 10.57 8.00 -42.11
CA ASP A 174 9.45 7.79 -43.06
C ASP A 174 8.44 6.69 -42.67
N SER A 175 8.46 6.21 -41.43
CA SER A 175 7.43 5.28 -40.90
C SER A 175 6.09 5.95 -40.52
N ALA A 176 5.88 7.23 -40.87
CA ALA A 176 4.79 8.07 -40.40
C ALA A 176 3.35 7.56 -40.68
N ASN A 177 3.17 6.56 -41.56
CA ASN A 177 1.84 6.07 -41.96
C ASN A 177 1.56 4.57 -41.68
N HIS A 178 2.46 3.83 -41.06
CA HIS A 178 2.17 2.46 -40.60
C HIS A 178 2.18 2.40 -39.08
N VAL A 179 1.05 2.76 -38.47
CA VAL A 179 0.78 2.43 -37.07
C VAL A 179 0.48 0.92 -37.03
N PRO A 180 1.38 0.05 -36.52
CA PRO A 180 1.01 -1.35 -36.30
C PRO A 180 -0.27 -1.38 -35.45
N PRO A 181 -1.27 -2.21 -35.78
CA PRO A 181 -2.52 -2.24 -35.05
C PRO A 181 -2.24 -2.61 -33.59
N LYS A 182 -2.20 -1.60 -32.72
CA LYS A 182 -2.14 -1.80 -31.27
C LYS A 182 -3.54 -2.19 -30.80
N ALA A 183 -3.61 -3.18 -29.91
CA ALA A 183 -4.87 -3.51 -29.27
C ALA A 183 -5.39 -2.26 -28.54
N VAL A 184 -6.51 -1.71 -29.00
CA VAL A 184 -7.14 -0.56 -28.35
C VAL A 184 -7.89 -1.07 -27.13
N VAL A 185 -7.31 -0.87 -25.95
CA VAL A 185 -7.95 -1.24 -24.70
C VAL A 185 -8.92 -0.12 -24.30
N ARG A 186 -10.22 -0.44 -24.33
CA ARG A 186 -11.28 0.44 -23.84
C ARG A 186 -11.78 -0.08 -22.50
N GLN A 187 -11.89 0.80 -21.52
CA GLN A 187 -12.46 0.48 -20.21
C GLN A 187 -13.31 1.64 -19.70
N ALA A 188 -14.04 1.43 -18.60
CA ALA A 188 -14.66 2.54 -17.87
C ALA A 188 -13.58 3.58 -17.49
N ASN A 189 -13.97 4.86 -17.43
CA ASN A 189 -13.05 5.92 -17.04
C ASN A 189 -12.34 5.53 -15.72
N PRO A 190 -11.00 5.44 -15.70
CA PRO A 190 -10.26 4.95 -14.54
C PRO A 190 -10.28 5.91 -13.35
N VAL A 191 -10.70 7.17 -13.53
CA VAL A 191 -10.72 8.16 -12.46
C VAL A 191 -11.78 7.78 -11.42
N THR A 192 -11.31 7.47 -10.22
CA THR A 192 -12.14 7.28 -9.03
C THR A 192 -11.88 8.37 -8.01
N ALA A 193 -12.66 8.39 -6.94
CA ALA A 193 -12.48 9.34 -5.84
C ALA A 193 -11.03 9.27 -5.28
N GLY A 194 -10.41 10.43 -5.06
CA GLY A 194 -9.02 10.54 -4.61
C GLY A 194 -7.97 10.54 -5.73
N MET A 195 -8.33 10.16 -6.96
CA MET A 195 -7.47 10.38 -8.13
C MET A 195 -7.65 11.80 -8.66
N ILE A 196 -6.57 12.47 -9.05
CA ILE A 196 -6.63 13.74 -9.80
C ILE A 196 -5.86 13.54 -11.11
N PRO A 197 -6.53 13.61 -12.27
CA PRO A 197 -5.89 13.49 -13.57
C PRO A 197 -5.13 14.76 -13.95
N ILE A 198 -4.00 14.60 -14.62
CA ILE A 198 -3.19 15.68 -15.20
C ILE A 198 -3.25 15.56 -16.73
N ALA A 199 -3.72 16.59 -17.40
CA ALA A 199 -3.82 16.61 -18.86
C ALA A 199 -2.44 16.75 -19.51
N LEU A 200 -2.14 15.91 -20.51
CA LEU A 200 -0.86 15.90 -21.24
C LEU A 200 -0.87 16.75 -22.52
N GLY A 201 -1.99 17.39 -22.86
CA GLY A 201 -2.08 18.37 -23.95
C GLY A 201 -2.46 17.84 -25.34
N ASN A 202 -2.29 16.54 -25.57
CA ASN A 202 -2.68 15.84 -26.82
C ASN A 202 -4.10 15.23 -26.77
N GLY A 203 -4.92 15.63 -25.79
CA GLY A 203 -6.20 14.97 -25.46
C GLY A 203 -6.07 13.80 -24.49
N ASP A 204 -4.85 13.38 -24.14
CA ASP A 204 -4.61 12.38 -23.09
C ASP A 204 -4.52 13.02 -21.71
N SER A 205 -4.71 12.18 -20.70
CA SER A 205 -4.53 12.51 -19.29
C SER A 205 -3.82 11.36 -18.59
N THR A 206 -2.98 11.69 -17.62
CA THR A 206 -2.34 10.72 -16.73
C THR A 206 -2.94 10.79 -15.34
N ALA A 207 -3.17 9.63 -14.70
CA ALA A 207 -3.61 9.56 -13.32
C ALA A 207 -3.05 8.32 -12.63
N ALA A 208 -2.64 8.48 -11.37
CA ALA A 208 -2.28 7.37 -10.49
C ALA A 208 -3.51 6.85 -9.75
N SER A 209 -3.62 5.54 -9.60
CA SER A 209 -4.61 4.94 -8.70
C SER A 209 -4.29 5.28 -7.25
N ASN A 210 -5.30 5.24 -6.37
CA ASN A 210 -5.04 5.28 -4.94
C ASN A 210 -4.14 4.09 -4.57
N PRO A 211 -3.05 4.31 -3.81
CA PRO A 211 -2.17 3.25 -3.38
C PRO A 211 -2.88 2.22 -2.50
N THR A 212 -2.53 0.95 -2.70
CA THR A 212 -3.05 -0.16 -1.91
C THR A 212 -1.92 -0.90 -1.20
N PRO A 213 -2.08 -1.28 0.07
CA PRO A 213 -1.08 -2.08 0.79
C PRO A 213 -0.89 -3.44 0.13
N GLU A 214 0.35 -3.91 0.09
CA GLU A 214 0.68 -5.29 -0.27
C GLU A 214 0.83 -6.14 1.00
N LEU A 215 0.03 -7.20 1.10
CA LEU A 215 -0.04 -8.06 2.28
C LEU A 215 0.44 -9.47 1.94
N VAL A 216 1.37 -10.00 2.74
CA VAL A 216 1.83 -11.38 2.66
C VAL A 216 1.54 -12.13 3.96
N GLY A 217 1.26 -13.43 3.87
CA GLY A 217 0.89 -14.26 5.02
C GLY A 217 -0.50 -14.89 4.85
N LYS A 218 -0.99 -15.56 5.90
CA LYS A 218 -2.28 -16.25 5.90
C LYS A 218 -3.13 -15.79 7.09
N ASN A 219 -4.43 -15.59 6.86
CA ASN A 219 -5.44 -15.27 7.88
C ASN A 219 -5.04 -14.05 8.72
N GLN A 220 -5.08 -14.16 10.06
CA GLN A 220 -4.81 -13.06 11.01
C GLN A 220 -3.33 -12.67 11.13
N ASN A 221 -2.41 -13.38 10.45
CA ASN A 221 -0.97 -13.09 10.45
C ASN A 221 -0.52 -12.48 9.11
N GLN A 222 -1.28 -11.53 8.58
CA GLN A 222 -0.91 -10.76 7.39
C GLN A 222 0.08 -9.66 7.76
N THR A 223 1.13 -9.53 6.96
CA THR A 223 2.22 -8.58 7.14
C THR A 223 2.24 -7.64 5.94
N LEU A 224 2.31 -6.34 6.21
CA LEU A 224 2.46 -5.31 5.19
C LEU A 224 3.92 -5.25 4.72
N VAL A 225 4.14 -5.40 3.42
CA VAL A 225 5.49 -5.51 2.83
C VAL A 225 5.78 -4.52 1.71
N GLY A 226 4.78 -3.78 1.27
CA GLY A 226 4.94 -2.74 0.27
C GLY A 226 3.63 -2.05 -0.06
N THR A 227 3.66 -1.32 -1.16
CA THR A 227 2.51 -0.57 -1.67
C THR A 227 2.44 -0.70 -3.18
N ARG A 228 1.24 -0.90 -3.70
CA ARG A 228 0.97 -1.04 -5.13
C ARG A 228 0.10 0.10 -5.64
N PHE A 229 0.43 0.64 -6.81
CA PHE A 229 -0.43 1.56 -7.55
C PHE A 229 -0.13 1.52 -9.04
N ASN A 230 -1.10 1.91 -9.86
CA ASN A 230 -0.93 1.97 -11.31
C ASN A 230 -0.97 3.41 -11.79
N VAL A 231 -0.12 3.75 -12.75
CA VAL A 231 -0.19 5.02 -13.48
C VAL A 231 -0.75 4.73 -14.86
N LEU A 232 -1.83 5.41 -15.22
CA LEU A 232 -2.54 5.22 -16.48
C LEU A 232 -2.47 6.49 -17.30
N THR A 233 -1.97 6.38 -18.52
CA THR A 233 -2.16 7.39 -19.56
C THR A 233 -3.34 6.96 -20.43
N TYR A 234 -4.34 7.83 -20.55
CA TYR A 234 -5.57 7.49 -21.25
C TYR A 234 -6.20 8.71 -21.93
N THR A 235 -6.93 8.44 -23.02
CA THR A 235 -7.76 9.43 -23.70
C THR A 235 -9.20 9.32 -23.17
N PRO A 236 -9.75 10.35 -22.51
CA PRO A 236 -11.14 10.36 -22.06
C PRO A 236 -12.12 10.32 -23.25
N SER A 237 -13.18 9.53 -23.16
CA SER A 237 -14.22 9.39 -24.19
C SER A 237 -15.59 9.17 -23.54
N GLY A 238 -16.14 10.22 -22.92
CA GLY A 238 -17.40 10.15 -22.18
C GLY A 238 -17.25 9.31 -20.90
N SER A 239 -18.08 8.28 -20.73
CA SER A 239 -17.98 7.34 -19.59
C SER A 239 -16.87 6.28 -19.75
N LEU A 240 -16.26 6.21 -20.93
CA LEU A 240 -15.16 5.30 -21.25
C LEU A 240 -13.83 6.06 -21.37
N ALA A 241 -12.75 5.31 -21.30
CA ALA A 241 -11.40 5.77 -21.58
C ALA A 241 -10.69 4.77 -22.49
N ILE A 242 -9.87 5.29 -23.41
CA ILE A 242 -8.92 4.50 -24.20
C ILE A 242 -7.59 4.51 -23.46
N ILE A 243 -7.10 3.35 -23.03
CA ILE A 243 -5.83 3.25 -22.32
C ILE A 243 -4.69 3.25 -23.35
N GLN A 244 -3.84 4.27 -23.25
CA GLN A 244 -2.65 4.42 -24.08
C GLN A 244 -1.45 3.71 -23.43
N GLN A 245 -1.33 3.82 -22.11
CA GLN A 245 -0.23 3.23 -21.36
C GLN A 245 -0.68 2.87 -19.94
N ARG A 246 -0.11 1.78 -19.41
CA ARG A 246 -0.23 1.38 -18.00
C ARG A 246 1.15 1.08 -17.47
N ILE A 247 1.52 1.76 -16.40
CA ILE A 247 2.72 1.47 -15.62
C ILE A 247 2.26 0.89 -14.29
N GLU A 248 2.55 -0.38 -14.06
CA GLU A 248 2.28 -1.05 -12.80
C GLU A 248 3.45 -0.80 -11.86
N ASN A 249 3.21 -0.19 -10.71
CA ASN A 249 4.23 0.08 -9.70
C ASN A 249 3.94 -0.76 -8.46
N GLU A 250 4.96 -1.43 -7.95
CA GLU A 250 5.00 -1.94 -6.59
C GLU A 250 6.27 -1.42 -5.92
N VAL A 251 6.12 -0.79 -4.76
CA VAL A 251 7.24 -0.24 -3.99
C VAL A 251 7.35 -1.02 -2.70
N ILE A 252 8.45 -1.74 -2.51
CA ILE A 252 8.62 -2.76 -1.48
C ILE A 252 9.81 -2.46 -0.59
N LYS A 253 9.74 -2.92 0.66
CA LYS A 253 10.92 -2.99 1.54
C LYS A 253 11.34 -4.43 1.76
N CYS A 254 12.63 -4.66 1.62
CA CYS A 254 13.22 -5.98 1.64
C CYS A 254 14.31 -6.08 2.69
N THR A 255 14.41 -7.24 3.32
CA THR A 255 15.60 -7.64 4.07
C THR A 255 16.43 -8.55 3.16
N CYS A 256 17.57 -8.04 2.73
CA CYS A 256 18.48 -8.68 1.80
C CYS A 256 19.69 -9.28 2.53
N GLU A 257 20.33 -10.24 1.88
CA GLU A 257 21.55 -10.88 2.36
C GLU A 257 22.52 -11.06 1.19
N TYR A 258 23.78 -10.68 1.40
CA TYR A 258 24.84 -10.86 0.41
C TYR A 258 25.10 -12.34 0.15
N GLY A 259 25.32 -12.72 -1.10
CA GLY A 259 25.51 -14.13 -1.50
C GLY A 259 24.24 -15.00 -1.45
N ALA A 260 23.09 -14.45 -1.03
CA ALA A 260 21.83 -15.18 -0.93
C ALA A 260 21.04 -15.26 -2.25
N GLY A 261 21.60 -14.81 -3.38
CA GLY A 261 20.95 -14.87 -4.71
C GLY A 261 20.61 -16.29 -5.19
N GLY A 262 21.18 -17.31 -4.53
CA GLY A 262 20.86 -18.72 -4.70
C GLY A 262 21.34 -19.32 -6.02
N THR A 263 21.39 -20.65 -6.11
CA THR A 263 21.66 -21.38 -7.36
C THR A 263 20.46 -22.16 -7.91
N ASN A 264 19.36 -22.20 -7.15
CA ASN A 264 18.20 -23.04 -7.43
C ASN A 264 17.15 -22.38 -8.35
N LEU A 265 17.35 -21.12 -8.73
CA LEU A 265 16.47 -20.40 -9.66
C LEU A 265 16.99 -20.55 -11.11
N GLY A 266 16.13 -20.40 -12.12
CA GLY A 266 16.59 -20.32 -13.51
C GLY A 266 17.60 -19.17 -13.71
N GLU A 267 18.52 -19.31 -14.67
CA GLU A 267 19.58 -18.32 -14.93
C GLU A 267 19.01 -16.90 -15.13
N ILE A 268 17.92 -16.76 -15.88
CA ILE A 268 17.23 -15.49 -16.11
C ILE A 268 16.77 -14.78 -14.81
N TYR A 269 16.48 -15.53 -13.74
CA TYR A 269 16.05 -14.97 -12.45
C TYR A 269 17.22 -14.67 -11.51
N ARG A 270 18.43 -15.12 -11.85
CA ARG A 270 19.66 -14.89 -11.07
C ARG A 270 20.61 -13.89 -11.73
N THR A 271 20.48 -13.67 -13.04
CA THR A 271 21.27 -12.68 -13.77
C THR A 271 20.85 -11.27 -13.35
N PRO A 272 21.75 -10.50 -12.72
CA PRO A 272 21.45 -9.13 -12.31
C PRO A 272 21.19 -8.25 -13.52
N GLN A 273 20.24 -7.34 -13.37
CA GLN A 273 19.80 -6.42 -14.41
C GLN A 273 20.24 -4.99 -14.08
N TRP A 274 20.42 -4.18 -15.11
CA TRP A 274 20.52 -2.72 -14.97
C TRP A 274 19.15 -2.11 -14.60
N PRO A 275 19.09 -0.87 -14.08
CA PRO A 275 17.82 -0.25 -13.74
C PRO A 275 16.92 -0.12 -14.96
N ALA A 276 15.62 -0.31 -14.74
CA ALA A 276 14.61 0.13 -15.69
C ALA A 276 14.48 1.66 -15.62
N ILE A 277 14.77 2.32 -16.74
CA ILE A 277 14.82 3.78 -16.85
C ILE A 277 13.78 4.27 -17.85
N TRP A 278 13.32 5.51 -17.66
CA TRP A 278 12.48 6.15 -18.65
C TRP A 278 13.31 6.57 -19.87
N THR A 279 12.83 6.21 -21.07
CA THR A 279 13.50 6.50 -22.35
C THR A 279 12.92 7.72 -23.07
N GLY A 280 11.99 8.44 -22.45
CA GLY A 280 11.22 9.53 -23.07
C GLY A 280 9.82 9.12 -23.53
N SER A 281 9.52 7.82 -23.63
CA SER A 281 8.20 7.32 -24.05
C SER A 281 7.72 6.07 -23.29
N ARG A 282 8.66 5.28 -22.77
CA ARG A 282 8.39 4.06 -22.00
C ARG A 282 9.55 3.78 -21.03
N TYR A 283 9.30 2.91 -20.06
CA TYR A 283 10.39 2.29 -19.31
C TYR A 283 11.00 1.16 -20.12
N ASP A 284 12.33 1.08 -20.09
CA ASP A 284 13.12 0.00 -20.67
C ASP A 284 14.28 -0.34 -19.73
N VAL A 285 14.79 -1.57 -19.79
CA VAL A 285 16.00 -1.94 -19.03
C VAL A 285 17.21 -1.27 -19.70
N HIS A 286 18.02 -0.55 -18.93
CA HIS A 286 19.20 0.11 -19.50
C HIS A 286 20.16 -0.90 -20.15
N ALA A 287 20.58 -0.60 -21.38
CA ALA A 287 21.59 -1.34 -22.11
C ALA A 287 22.91 -0.57 -22.04
N PRO A 288 23.95 -1.11 -21.37
CA PRO A 288 25.21 -0.40 -21.21
C PRO A 288 26.02 -0.38 -22.52
N ASP A 289 26.97 0.54 -22.61
CA ASP A 289 27.99 0.56 -23.67
C ASP A 289 29.39 0.38 -23.05
N PRO A 290 30.13 -0.70 -23.38
CA PRO A 290 29.75 -1.80 -24.28
C PRO A 290 28.67 -2.72 -23.68
N LEU A 291 27.90 -3.41 -24.54
CA LEU A 291 26.77 -4.27 -24.17
C LEU A 291 27.14 -5.46 -23.26
N ASP A 292 28.42 -5.84 -23.20
CA ASP A 292 28.92 -6.92 -22.34
C ASP A 292 29.21 -6.48 -20.89
N LYS A 293 29.06 -5.17 -20.60
CA LYS A 293 29.24 -4.63 -19.26
C LYS A 293 28.23 -5.23 -18.29
N SER A 294 28.75 -5.80 -17.20
CA SER A 294 27.92 -6.44 -16.19
C SER A 294 27.22 -5.43 -15.30
N ALA A 295 25.94 -5.67 -14.99
CA ALA A 295 25.19 -4.88 -14.02
C ALA A 295 25.85 -4.95 -12.63
N PRO A 296 25.76 -3.88 -11.80
CA PRO A 296 26.50 -3.80 -10.55
C PRO A 296 26.17 -4.92 -9.54
N GLY A 297 24.93 -5.42 -9.56
CA GLY A 297 24.49 -6.52 -8.70
C GLY A 297 25.28 -7.83 -8.87
N LYS A 298 25.97 -8.02 -10.01
CA LYS A 298 26.80 -9.21 -10.29
C LYS A 298 27.89 -9.43 -9.26
N THR A 299 28.46 -8.35 -8.73
CA THR A 299 29.53 -8.40 -7.73
C THR A 299 29.07 -9.03 -6.42
N TRP A 300 27.79 -8.86 -6.07
CA TRP A 300 27.29 -9.13 -4.73
C TRP A 300 26.52 -10.44 -4.62
N SER A 301 25.94 -10.90 -5.73
CA SER A 301 25.10 -12.11 -5.77
C SER A 301 24.08 -12.14 -4.63
N SER A 302 23.52 -10.98 -4.31
CA SER A 302 22.60 -10.75 -3.20
C SER A 302 21.25 -11.39 -3.49
N GLY A 303 20.51 -11.70 -2.42
CA GLY A 303 19.15 -12.20 -2.51
C GLY A 303 18.35 -11.92 -1.23
N PRO A 304 17.07 -12.33 -1.22
CA PRO A 304 16.20 -12.15 -0.06
C PRO A 304 16.70 -13.01 1.11
N LYS A 305 16.78 -12.41 2.31
CA LYS A 305 17.15 -13.11 3.54
C LYS A 305 16.16 -14.25 3.83
N ALA A 306 16.69 -15.44 4.09
CA ALA A 306 15.88 -16.59 4.45
C ALA A 306 15.19 -16.40 5.82
N GLY A 307 13.98 -16.95 5.97
CA GLY A 307 13.22 -16.90 7.22
C GLY A 307 12.52 -15.57 7.51
N VAL A 308 12.61 -14.58 6.62
CA VAL A 308 11.87 -13.31 6.71
C VAL A 308 10.61 -13.39 5.85
N THR A 309 9.48 -12.98 6.41
CA THR A 309 8.23 -12.80 5.63
C THR A 309 8.31 -11.47 4.89
N GLN A 310 8.47 -11.51 3.57
CA GLN A 310 8.66 -10.34 2.71
C GLN A 310 8.03 -10.57 1.32
N SER A 311 7.96 -9.52 0.50
CA SER A 311 7.42 -9.64 -0.87
C SER A 311 8.25 -10.64 -1.69
N PRO A 312 7.63 -11.48 -2.55
CA PRO A 312 8.36 -12.30 -3.50
C PRO A 312 9.28 -11.48 -4.43
N LEU A 313 8.93 -10.21 -4.65
CA LEU A 313 9.70 -9.28 -5.48
C LEU A 313 10.99 -8.78 -4.81
N CYS A 314 11.23 -9.18 -3.56
CA CYS A 314 12.52 -9.01 -2.92
C CYS A 314 13.63 -9.82 -3.61
N GLN A 315 13.28 -10.81 -4.44
CA GLN A 315 14.26 -11.47 -5.29
C GLN A 315 14.88 -10.48 -6.30
N GLU A 316 14.06 -9.73 -7.04
CA GLU A 316 14.50 -8.73 -8.00
C GLU A 316 15.19 -7.57 -7.29
N CYS A 317 14.57 -7.04 -6.22
CA CYS A 317 15.12 -5.92 -5.45
C CYS A 317 16.53 -6.23 -4.93
N CYS A 318 16.68 -7.31 -4.15
CA CYS A 318 17.98 -7.64 -3.57
C CYS A 318 19.02 -8.05 -4.63
N ARG A 319 18.61 -8.61 -5.77
CA ARG A 319 19.54 -9.01 -6.85
C ARG A 319 20.09 -7.81 -7.60
N ASP A 320 19.22 -6.86 -7.94
CA ASP A 320 19.52 -5.79 -8.90
C ASP A 320 19.99 -4.51 -8.22
N HIS A 321 19.39 -4.11 -7.09
CA HIS A 321 19.47 -2.77 -6.50
C HIS A 321 20.84 -2.46 -5.87
N HIS A 322 21.85 -2.35 -6.71
CA HIS A 322 23.23 -2.08 -6.36
C HIS A 322 23.77 -1.04 -7.32
N ASP A 323 24.43 -0.02 -6.78
CA ASP A 323 25.07 1.02 -7.58
C ASP A 323 26.58 0.88 -7.61
N ASP A 324 27.17 1.24 -8.75
CA ASP A 324 28.60 1.43 -8.89
C ASP A 324 28.91 2.93 -8.88
N PHE A 325 29.35 3.43 -7.73
CA PHE A 325 29.68 4.84 -7.55
C PHE A 325 30.93 5.28 -8.33
N ALA A 326 31.75 4.33 -8.80
CA ALA A 326 32.85 4.63 -9.72
C ALA A 326 32.37 4.78 -11.17
N ASN A 327 31.17 4.29 -11.49
CA ASN A 327 30.54 4.43 -12.79
C ASN A 327 29.76 5.75 -12.88
N ASN A 328 30.13 6.59 -13.85
CA ASN A 328 29.47 7.86 -14.14
C ASN A 328 28.85 7.91 -15.55
N THR A 329 28.90 6.81 -16.29
CA THR A 329 28.38 6.72 -17.67
C THR A 329 27.04 6.01 -17.75
N ASP A 330 26.81 5.01 -16.89
CA ASP A 330 25.55 4.29 -16.86
C ASP A 330 24.63 4.78 -15.74
N PRO A 331 23.30 4.65 -15.93
CA PRO A 331 22.30 4.91 -14.93
C PRO A 331 22.54 4.16 -13.61
N ARG A 332 22.09 4.80 -12.54
CA ARG A 332 22.08 4.27 -11.18
C ARG A 332 20.66 3.94 -10.74
N PHE A 333 20.53 3.04 -9.78
CA PHE A 333 19.27 2.81 -9.07
C PHE A 333 18.93 3.97 -8.15
N ASP A 334 19.91 4.51 -7.43
CA ASP A 334 19.81 5.76 -6.67
C ASP A 334 20.60 6.89 -7.37
N PRO A 335 20.06 7.48 -8.45
CA PRO A 335 20.77 8.50 -9.24
C PRO A 335 20.92 9.85 -8.55
N GLU A 336 20.12 10.16 -7.52
CA GLU A 336 20.25 11.41 -6.74
C GLU A 336 21.00 11.23 -5.42
N SER A 337 21.54 10.02 -5.18
CA SER A 337 22.43 9.76 -4.06
C SER A 337 23.60 10.74 -4.02
N THR A 338 23.84 11.32 -2.84
CA THR A 338 25.03 12.15 -2.60
C THR A 338 26.20 11.32 -2.05
N ALA A 339 26.00 10.02 -1.85
CA ALA A 339 27.05 9.13 -1.38
C ALA A 339 28.21 9.06 -2.40
N SER A 340 29.45 9.02 -1.88
CA SER A 340 30.66 8.91 -2.71
C SER A 340 31.21 7.48 -2.78
N VAL A 341 30.61 6.54 -2.04
CA VAL A 341 31.03 5.15 -1.94
C VAL A 341 29.81 4.25 -1.82
N TYR A 342 29.92 3.03 -2.35
CA TYR A 342 28.90 2.01 -2.18
C TYR A 342 28.68 1.68 -0.70
N GLY A 343 27.44 1.76 -0.24
CA GLY A 343 27.04 1.43 1.12
C GLY A 343 25.60 0.92 1.15
N LYS A 344 25.36 -0.07 2.01
CA LYS A 344 24.02 -0.52 2.39
C LYS A 344 23.93 -0.50 3.91
N PHE A 345 22.71 -0.45 4.45
CA PHE A 345 22.49 -0.34 5.88
C PHE A 345 21.66 -1.50 6.39
N ASN A 346 21.90 -1.90 7.63
CA ASN A 346 21.03 -2.81 8.37
C ASN A 346 20.17 -1.99 9.34
N ASP A 347 18.89 -2.34 9.44
CA ASP A 347 17.96 -1.76 10.40
C ASP A 347 17.92 -2.63 11.67
N THR A 348 18.26 -2.03 12.80
CA THR A 348 18.07 -2.64 14.12
C THR A 348 17.13 -1.75 14.94
N ALA A 349 15.85 -2.13 14.99
CA ALA A 349 14.79 -1.44 15.73
C ALA A 349 14.60 0.04 15.35
N GLY A 350 14.69 0.37 14.05
CA GLY A 350 14.51 1.72 13.51
C GLY A 350 15.79 2.55 13.46
N THR A 351 16.95 1.97 13.81
CA THR A 351 18.26 2.61 13.73
C THR A 351 19.09 1.96 12.63
N LEU A 352 19.53 2.77 11.66
CA LEU A 352 20.39 2.31 10.58
C LEU A 352 21.85 2.23 11.01
N SER A 353 22.48 1.11 10.70
CA SER A 353 23.92 0.88 10.87
C SER A 353 24.51 0.41 9.54
N ALA A 354 25.71 0.87 9.19
CA ALA A 354 26.34 0.46 7.94
C ALA A 354 26.56 -1.07 7.92
N ALA A 355 26.11 -1.72 6.85
CA ALA A 355 26.37 -3.12 6.59
C ALA A 355 27.74 -3.30 5.95
N THR A 356 28.43 -4.39 6.27
CA THR A 356 29.72 -4.72 5.66
C THR A 356 29.50 -5.14 4.20
N PRO A 357 30.04 -4.44 3.19
CA PRO A 357 29.85 -4.82 1.80
C PRO A 357 30.29 -6.27 1.53
N GLY A 358 29.45 -7.04 0.84
CA GLY A 358 29.71 -8.43 0.47
C GLY A 358 29.54 -9.47 1.58
N SER A 359 29.11 -9.08 2.79
CA SER A 359 28.79 -10.04 3.86
C SER A 359 27.68 -9.55 4.78
N GLY A 360 26.81 -10.47 5.23
CA GLY A 360 25.74 -10.17 6.17
C GLY A 360 24.48 -9.59 5.51
N THR A 361 23.63 -8.98 6.34
CA THR A 361 22.27 -8.58 5.97
C THR A 361 22.12 -7.07 5.91
N TYR A 362 21.27 -6.60 5.02
CA TYR A 362 20.94 -5.19 4.86
C TYR A 362 19.45 -5.03 4.53
N VAL A 363 18.94 -3.82 4.68
CA VAL A 363 17.60 -3.45 4.24
C VAL A 363 17.68 -2.66 2.95
N ASP A 364 16.67 -2.81 2.12
CA ASP A 364 16.58 -2.11 0.85
C ASP A 364 15.12 -1.75 0.52
N SER A 365 14.95 -0.73 -0.30
CA SER A 365 13.66 -0.25 -0.78
C SER A 365 13.74 -0.13 -2.29
N CYS A 366 12.83 -0.81 -2.99
CA CYS A 366 12.85 -0.84 -4.45
C CYS A 366 11.48 -0.50 -5.01
N ARG A 367 11.49 0.31 -6.07
CA ARG A 367 10.37 0.40 -7.00
C ARG A 367 10.54 -0.66 -8.08
N VAL A 368 9.62 -1.62 -8.15
CA VAL A 368 9.55 -2.57 -9.25
C VAL A 368 8.39 -2.23 -10.18
N ILE A 369 8.68 -2.29 -11.48
CA ILE A 369 7.73 -2.02 -12.55
C ILE A 369 7.72 -3.17 -13.55
N ARG A 370 6.62 -3.29 -14.30
CA ARG A 370 6.52 -4.31 -15.36
C ARG A 370 7.09 -3.77 -16.68
N VAL A 371 8.21 -4.34 -17.13
CA VAL A 371 8.82 -4.09 -18.44
C VAL A 371 8.80 -5.41 -19.22
N ASP A 372 8.23 -5.39 -20.43
CA ASP A 372 8.06 -6.57 -21.29
C ASP A 372 7.43 -7.80 -20.59
N GLY A 373 6.49 -7.54 -19.69
CA GLY A 373 5.77 -8.57 -18.95
C GLY A 373 6.49 -9.08 -17.70
N MET A 374 7.76 -8.72 -17.50
CA MET A 374 8.57 -9.11 -16.34
C MET A 374 8.70 -7.96 -15.33
N TRP A 375 8.81 -8.30 -14.04
CA TRP A 375 9.17 -7.32 -13.03
C TRP A 375 10.65 -6.95 -13.16
N ARG A 376 10.91 -5.64 -13.15
CA ARG A 376 12.24 -5.04 -13.20
C ARG A 376 12.34 -3.96 -12.13
N VAL A 377 13.48 -3.90 -11.46
CA VAL A 377 13.77 -2.81 -10.53
C VAL A 377 14.02 -1.55 -11.36
N ALA A 378 13.19 -0.54 -11.17
CA ALA A 378 13.38 0.76 -11.78
C ALA A 378 14.35 1.59 -10.94
N SER A 379 14.93 2.62 -11.56
CA SER A 379 15.58 3.68 -10.80
C SER A 379 14.60 4.31 -9.82
N ASP A 380 15.13 4.94 -8.77
CA ASP A 380 14.33 5.52 -7.72
C ASP A 380 13.52 6.71 -8.20
N MET A 381 12.33 6.84 -7.59
CA MET A 381 11.46 7.99 -7.78
C MET A 381 11.67 8.97 -6.64
N TYR A 382 11.66 10.25 -6.96
CA TYR A 382 11.93 11.31 -6.00
C TYR A 382 10.74 12.28 -5.91
N ASN A 383 10.27 12.49 -4.68
CA ASN A 383 9.15 13.36 -4.37
C ASN A 383 9.60 14.83 -4.41
N ARG A 384 9.09 15.59 -5.37
CA ARG A 384 9.42 17.01 -5.53
C ARG A 384 8.57 17.91 -4.64
N ASN A 385 7.38 17.47 -4.26
CA ASN A 385 6.50 18.22 -3.37
C ASN A 385 5.49 17.29 -2.68
N LEU A 386 5.30 17.50 -1.38
CA LEU A 386 4.19 16.96 -0.61
C LEU A 386 3.20 18.10 -0.36
N ALA A 387 1.95 17.90 -0.76
CA ALA A 387 0.89 18.90 -0.67
C ALA A 387 -0.28 18.39 0.16
N LEU A 388 -0.76 19.21 1.10
CA LEU A 388 -2.07 19.09 1.71
C LEU A 388 -3.06 19.93 0.90
N LEU A 389 -4.01 19.25 0.26
CA LEU A 389 -5.04 19.92 -0.52
C LEU A 389 -6.29 20.18 0.33
N GLU A 390 -6.91 21.34 0.14
CA GLU A 390 -8.19 21.70 0.75
C GLU A 390 -9.21 20.57 0.53
N THR A 391 -9.78 20.04 1.61
CA THR A 391 -10.78 18.98 1.55
C THR A 391 -12.22 19.49 1.63
N GLU A 392 -13.17 18.73 1.08
CA GLU A 392 -14.53 19.24 0.90
C GLU A 392 -15.29 19.50 2.22
N THR A 393 -16.18 20.48 2.14
CA THR A 393 -17.09 20.88 3.21
C THR A 393 -18.42 20.14 3.05
N ILE A 394 -18.90 19.47 4.11
CA ILE A 394 -20.21 18.82 4.13
C ILE A 394 -21.06 19.46 5.21
N SER A 395 -22.30 19.84 4.88
CA SER A 395 -23.23 20.49 5.83
C SER A 395 -22.63 21.72 6.53
N SER A 396 -21.88 22.53 5.78
CA SER A 396 -21.14 23.72 6.27
C SER A 396 -20.02 23.42 7.27
N VAL A 397 -19.58 22.17 7.36
CA VAL A 397 -18.45 21.74 8.19
C VAL A 397 -17.25 21.44 7.29
N GLN A 398 -16.16 22.19 7.49
CA GLN A 398 -14.92 22.05 6.70
C GLN A 398 -14.25 20.69 6.92
N ALA A 399 -13.48 20.24 5.92
CA ALA A 399 -12.67 19.04 5.98
C ALA A 399 -13.45 17.80 6.46
N LYS A 400 -14.68 17.64 5.98
CA LYS A 400 -15.59 16.57 6.44
C LYS A 400 -15.50 15.29 5.61
N THR A 401 -14.71 15.32 4.55
CA THR A 401 -14.35 14.19 3.69
C THR A 401 -12.87 14.27 3.34
N GLY A 402 -12.22 13.14 3.06
CA GLY A 402 -10.82 13.10 2.60
C GLY A 402 -10.61 13.44 1.12
N LEU A 403 -11.68 13.86 0.43
CA LEU A 403 -11.60 14.28 -0.97
C LEU A 403 -11.21 15.76 -1.06
N PRO A 404 -10.35 16.14 -2.02
CA PRO A 404 -10.01 17.53 -2.26
C PRO A 404 -11.15 18.28 -2.97
N THR A 405 -11.29 19.59 -2.72
CA THR A 405 -12.26 20.43 -3.42
C THR A 405 -11.93 20.54 -4.91
N THR A 406 -12.95 20.74 -5.76
CA THR A 406 -12.72 21.00 -7.20
C THR A 406 -11.82 22.22 -7.45
N SER A 407 -11.87 23.21 -6.56
CA SER A 407 -10.99 24.39 -6.62
C SER A 407 -9.53 23.99 -6.37
N ALA A 408 -9.27 23.23 -5.30
CA ALA A 408 -7.94 22.74 -4.97
C ALA A 408 -7.38 21.80 -6.04
N THR A 409 -8.19 20.90 -6.61
CA THR A 409 -7.74 20.02 -7.69
C THR A 409 -7.33 20.82 -8.93
N ASN A 410 -8.13 21.80 -9.36
CA ASN A 410 -7.80 22.64 -10.50
C ASN A 410 -6.51 23.46 -10.29
N LYS A 411 -6.36 24.09 -9.12
CA LYS A 411 -5.14 24.82 -8.76
C LYS A 411 -3.92 23.91 -8.71
N TYR A 412 -4.06 22.72 -8.13
CA TYR A 412 -2.97 21.74 -8.06
C TYR A 412 -2.54 21.27 -9.45
N THR A 413 -3.48 20.98 -10.35
CA THR A 413 -3.14 20.59 -11.73
C THR A 413 -2.39 21.68 -12.48
N THR A 414 -2.75 22.95 -12.24
CA THR A 414 -2.05 24.11 -12.82
C THR A 414 -0.63 24.22 -12.25
N TYR A 415 -0.47 24.08 -10.93
CA TYR A 415 0.84 24.04 -10.29
C TYR A 415 1.75 22.93 -10.84
N VAL A 416 1.22 21.70 -10.99
CA VAL A 416 1.98 20.58 -11.55
C VAL A 416 2.45 20.89 -12.98
N LYS A 417 1.57 21.42 -13.84
CA LYS A 417 1.95 21.82 -15.21
C LYS A 417 3.02 22.91 -15.20
N ASP A 418 2.84 23.94 -14.38
CA ASP A 418 3.77 25.07 -14.31
C ASP A 418 5.15 24.68 -13.77
N TYR A 419 5.19 23.74 -12.82
CA TYR A 419 6.44 23.22 -12.29
C TYR A 419 7.14 22.33 -13.33
N LEU A 420 6.42 21.39 -13.94
CA LEU A 420 6.98 20.40 -14.86
C LEU A 420 7.40 20.98 -16.22
N GLN A 421 6.79 22.07 -16.69
CA GLN A 421 7.20 22.71 -17.95
C GLN A 421 8.60 23.34 -17.90
N GLN A 422 9.20 23.45 -16.70
CA GLN A 422 10.57 23.95 -16.52
C GLN A 422 11.64 22.95 -16.99
N TYR A 423 11.28 21.68 -17.20
CA TYR A 423 12.19 20.69 -17.75
C TYR A 423 12.38 20.93 -19.25
N ASP A 424 13.64 21.01 -19.68
CA ASP A 424 14.00 21.26 -21.08
C ASP A 424 14.95 20.19 -21.67
N GLY A 425 15.27 19.16 -20.89
CA GLY A 425 16.17 18.07 -21.28
C GLY A 425 17.66 18.40 -21.13
N THR A 426 18.05 19.63 -20.79
CA THR A 426 19.48 19.99 -20.70
C THR A 426 20.14 19.51 -19.41
N SER A 427 19.36 19.42 -18.33
CA SER A 427 19.81 18.99 -16.99
C SER A 427 19.16 17.67 -16.58
N ALA A 428 19.94 16.82 -15.92
CA ALA A 428 19.42 15.62 -15.25
C ALA A 428 18.86 15.94 -13.85
N SER A 429 19.31 17.04 -13.23
CA SER A 429 18.81 17.51 -11.95
C SER A 429 17.44 18.17 -12.10
N ALA A 430 16.52 17.84 -11.18
CA ALA A 430 15.21 18.45 -11.11
C ALA A 430 15.26 19.94 -10.69
N PRO A 431 14.30 20.77 -11.14
CA PRO A 431 14.11 22.12 -10.61
C PRO A 431 13.87 22.10 -9.09
N THR A 432 14.49 23.01 -8.34
CA THR A 432 14.44 23.00 -6.86
C THR A 432 13.34 23.87 -6.26
N ASN A 433 12.58 24.58 -7.09
CA ASN A 433 11.59 25.58 -6.68
C ASN A 433 10.17 25.03 -6.45
N ALA A 434 9.96 23.71 -6.48
CA ALA A 434 8.65 23.07 -6.33
C ALA A 434 7.86 23.60 -5.11
N GLN A 435 8.46 23.51 -3.92
CA GLN A 435 7.81 23.97 -2.68
C GLN A 435 7.54 25.48 -2.71
N SER A 436 8.52 26.29 -3.12
CA SER A 436 8.32 27.74 -3.22
C SER A 436 7.24 28.15 -4.22
N MET A 437 7.06 27.38 -5.31
CA MET A 437 5.99 27.60 -6.26
C MET A 437 4.65 27.19 -5.67
N PHE A 438 4.58 26.08 -4.93
CA PHE A 438 3.37 25.64 -4.24
C PHE A 438 2.90 26.68 -3.21
N ASP A 439 3.84 27.20 -2.43
CA ASP A 439 3.60 28.18 -1.36
C ASP A 439 3.33 29.61 -1.86
N ASP A 440 3.39 29.85 -3.17
CA ASP A 440 3.06 31.15 -3.74
C ASP A 440 1.60 31.49 -3.44
N THR A 441 1.41 32.54 -2.64
CA THR A 441 0.10 33.08 -2.25
C THR A 441 -0.82 33.37 -3.44
N ALA A 442 -0.27 33.69 -4.63
CA ALA A 442 -1.04 33.91 -5.85
C ALA A 442 -1.72 32.62 -6.35
N ARG A 443 -1.16 31.44 -6.06
CA ARG A 443 -1.76 30.15 -6.43
C ARG A 443 -2.86 29.70 -5.48
N GLN A 444 -2.89 30.23 -4.26
CA GLN A 444 -3.91 29.93 -3.25
C GLN A 444 -4.09 28.41 -3.03
N LEU A 445 -2.97 27.69 -2.90
CA LEU A 445 -2.94 26.23 -2.64
C LEU A 445 -2.94 25.90 -1.14
N ASN A 446 -2.34 26.77 -0.32
CA ASN A 446 -2.36 26.69 1.14
C ASN A 446 -3.68 27.23 1.71
N LEU A 447 -4.79 26.54 1.42
CA LEU A 447 -6.11 26.90 1.93
C LEU A 447 -6.82 25.68 2.55
N PRO A 448 -7.67 25.89 3.57
CA PRO A 448 -7.80 27.15 4.32
C PRO A 448 -6.60 27.36 5.25
N ASP A 449 -6.28 28.62 5.59
CA ASP A 449 -5.23 28.94 6.57
C ASP A 449 -5.48 28.23 7.93
N GLU A 450 -6.75 28.06 8.29
CA GLU A 450 -7.18 27.43 9.54
C GLU A 450 -8.49 26.64 9.33
N VAL A 451 -8.57 25.44 9.90
CA VAL A 451 -9.81 24.65 9.99
C VAL A 451 -10.37 24.73 11.41
N VAL A 452 -11.63 25.16 11.53
CA VAL A 452 -12.30 25.28 12.85
C VAL A 452 -12.97 23.95 13.24
N ILE A 453 -12.72 23.52 14.47
CA ILE A 453 -13.44 22.42 15.14
C ILE A 453 -14.24 23.04 16.27
N GLY A 454 -15.57 23.08 16.14
CA GLY A 454 -16.43 23.94 16.97
C GLY A 454 -16.38 23.67 18.48
N GLN A 455 -16.48 22.41 18.90
CA GLN A 455 -16.31 21.98 20.29
C GLN A 455 -15.40 20.75 20.35
N VAL A 456 -14.77 20.54 21.50
CA VAL A 456 -14.04 19.29 21.79
C VAL A 456 -14.99 18.11 21.57
N SER A 457 -14.59 17.17 20.72
CA SER A 457 -15.42 16.03 20.36
C SER A 457 -14.55 14.83 20.01
N ASN A 458 -14.94 13.67 20.53
CA ASN A 458 -14.36 12.37 20.19
C ASN A 458 -14.99 11.73 18.94
N SER A 459 -15.93 12.42 18.29
CA SER A 459 -16.65 11.92 17.11
C SER A 459 -16.59 12.86 15.90
N ASP A 460 -16.23 14.13 16.08
CA ASP A 460 -16.12 15.10 14.98
C ASP A 460 -14.78 15.01 14.26
N ASN A 461 -14.63 13.97 13.44
CA ASN A 461 -13.45 13.79 12.60
C ASN A 461 -13.36 14.87 11.52
N ARG A 462 -12.14 15.37 11.33
CA ARG A 462 -11.67 16.13 10.17
C ARG A 462 -10.73 15.25 9.34
N TYR A 463 -10.77 15.38 8.03
CA TYR A 463 -9.99 14.57 7.11
C TYR A 463 -9.13 15.46 6.23
N LEU A 464 -7.87 15.08 6.08
CA LEU A 464 -6.88 15.75 5.25
C LEU A 464 -6.61 14.92 3.99
N HIS A 465 -6.04 15.58 2.97
CA HIS A 465 -5.64 14.91 1.72
C HIS A 465 -4.18 15.22 1.43
N ALA A 466 -3.29 14.24 1.65
CA ALA A 466 -1.87 14.37 1.32
C ALA A 466 -1.60 13.84 -0.08
N ARG A 467 -0.87 14.62 -0.88
CA ARG A 467 -0.57 14.30 -2.28
C ARG A 467 0.90 14.51 -2.59
N GLY A 468 1.53 13.50 -3.18
CA GLY A 468 2.93 13.55 -3.60
C GLY A 468 3.06 13.80 -5.09
N LEU A 469 4.07 14.57 -5.49
CA LEU A 469 4.51 14.74 -6.88
C LEU A 469 5.87 14.07 -7.05
N TYR A 470 5.87 12.84 -7.55
CA TYR A 470 7.10 12.11 -7.88
C TYR A 470 7.52 12.41 -9.31
N VAL A 471 8.81 12.69 -9.49
CA VAL A 471 9.42 12.85 -10.82
C VAL A 471 10.73 12.10 -10.81
N ASP A 472 10.88 11.13 -11.71
CA ASP A 472 12.10 10.35 -11.78
C ASP A 472 13.26 11.19 -12.30
N HIS A 473 14.47 10.70 -12.02
CA HIS A 473 15.68 11.23 -12.64
C HIS A 473 15.63 11.07 -14.17
N LEU A 474 15.99 12.13 -14.89
CA LEU A 474 16.01 12.10 -16.36
C LEU A 474 17.37 11.61 -16.87
N GLU A 475 17.40 10.31 -17.18
CA GLU A 475 18.54 9.70 -17.84
C GLU A 475 18.76 10.26 -19.24
N LYS A 476 19.96 10.04 -19.79
CA LYS A 476 20.41 10.59 -21.08
C LYS A 476 19.37 10.42 -22.20
N LEU A 477 18.81 9.23 -22.38
CA LEU A 477 17.82 8.96 -23.44
C LEU A 477 16.54 9.79 -23.29
N ALA A 478 16.02 9.95 -22.07
CA ALA A 478 14.85 10.80 -21.83
C ALA A 478 15.15 12.28 -22.09
N ARG A 479 16.35 12.73 -21.73
CA ARG A 479 16.81 14.11 -21.96
C ARG A 479 16.96 14.42 -23.45
N GLU A 480 17.55 13.51 -24.21
CA GLU A 480 17.69 13.62 -25.67
C GLU A 480 16.31 13.64 -26.33
N ALA A 481 15.43 12.70 -25.98
CA ALA A 481 14.06 12.65 -26.51
C ALA A 481 13.27 13.95 -26.25
N LEU A 482 13.38 14.52 -25.04
CA LEU A 482 12.73 15.79 -24.70
C LEU A 482 13.36 16.96 -25.47
N THR A 483 14.69 17.02 -25.55
CA THR A 483 15.42 18.09 -26.26
C THR A 483 15.05 18.10 -27.74
N ASP A 484 15.04 16.94 -28.39
CA ASP A 484 14.72 16.77 -29.81
C ASP A 484 13.26 17.11 -30.10
N ALA A 485 12.34 16.69 -29.23
CA ALA A 485 10.93 17.02 -29.35
C ALA A 485 10.70 18.54 -29.24
N LEU A 486 11.33 19.19 -28.26
CA LEU A 486 11.25 20.65 -28.09
C LEU A 486 11.88 21.39 -29.27
N ALA A 487 13.06 20.96 -29.75
CA ALA A 487 13.73 21.57 -30.90
C ALA A 487 12.84 21.51 -32.15
N SER A 488 12.26 20.33 -32.44
CA SER A 488 11.37 20.10 -33.57
C SER A 488 10.11 20.97 -33.51
N ARG A 489 9.50 21.11 -32.33
CA ARG A 489 8.30 21.94 -32.14
C ARG A 489 8.60 23.43 -32.22
N ARG A 490 9.72 23.88 -31.63
CA ARG A 490 10.16 25.28 -31.66
C ARG A 490 10.52 25.75 -33.06
N ALA A 491 11.06 24.87 -33.91
CA ALA A 491 11.28 25.15 -35.32
C ALA A 491 9.96 25.51 -36.07
N ASN A 492 8.82 25.05 -35.56
CA ASN A 492 7.47 25.35 -36.08
C ASN A 492 6.77 26.49 -35.33
N GLY A 493 7.48 27.24 -34.48
CA GLY A 493 6.91 28.34 -33.69
C GLY A 493 6.03 27.92 -32.52
N GLN A 494 6.08 26.64 -32.11
CA GLN A 494 5.34 26.08 -30.97
C GLN A 494 6.26 25.90 -29.75
N CYS A 495 5.69 25.71 -28.56
CA CYS A 495 6.42 25.36 -27.33
C CYS A 495 7.55 26.35 -26.99
N LEU A 496 7.29 27.64 -27.21
CA LEU A 496 8.21 28.72 -26.89
C LEU A 496 8.24 28.95 -25.37
N ALA A 497 9.35 29.48 -24.86
CA ALA A 497 9.47 29.82 -23.45
C ALA A 497 8.38 30.83 -23.04
N GLY A 498 7.62 30.50 -21.99
CA GLY A 498 6.47 31.30 -21.54
C GLY A 498 5.20 31.16 -22.39
N GLY A 499 5.20 30.30 -23.41
CA GLY A 499 4.02 29.94 -24.19
C GLY A 499 3.06 29.07 -23.39
N ALA A 500 1.75 29.27 -23.59
CA ALA A 500 0.70 28.51 -22.90
C ALA A 500 0.67 27.02 -23.29
N ASP A 501 1.30 26.66 -24.41
CA ASP A 501 1.41 25.30 -24.94
C ASP A 501 2.67 24.57 -24.44
N LEU A 502 3.60 25.23 -23.74
CA LEU A 502 4.88 24.64 -23.36
C LEU A 502 4.73 23.36 -22.51
N ALA A 503 3.85 23.39 -21.51
CA ALA A 503 3.57 22.23 -20.68
C ALA A 503 3.12 21.02 -21.51
N ASP A 504 2.26 21.25 -22.51
CA ASP A 504 1.71 20.21 -23.37
C ASP A 504 2.79 19.58 -24.29
N CYS A 505 3.92 20.26 -24.47
CA CYS A 505 5.08 19.74 -25.21
C CYS A 505 6.08 18.97 -24.33
N VAL A 506 6.16 19.32 -23.04
CA VAL A 506 7.13 18.75 -22.10
C VAL A 506 6.57 17.49 -21.42
N LEU A 507 5.35 17.58 -20.90
CA LEU A 507 4.75 16.55 -20.05
C LEU A 507 4.70 15.14 -20.68
N PRO A 508 4.43 14.96 -21.99
CA PRO A 508 4.42 13.62 -22.60
C PRO A 508 5.75 12.87 -22.53
N TYR A 509 6.86 13.59 -22.34
CA TYR A 509 8.22 13.02 -22.30
C TYR A 509 8.76 12.87 -20.88
N LEU A 510 8.00 13.26 -19.84
CA LEU A 510 8.43 13.20 -18.46
C LEU A 510 7.85 11.99 -17.69
N PRO A 511 8.67 11.24 -16.92
CA PRO A 511 8.23 10.22 -16.00
C PRO A 511 7.79 10.85 -14.67
N PHE A 512 6.57 11.39 -14.62
CA PHE A 512 6.01 11.96 -13.39
C PHE A 512 4.76 11.23 -12.92
N THR A 513 4.52 11.26 -11.62
CA THR A 513 3.36 10.65 -10.98
C THR A 513 2.86 11.53 -9.85
N THR A 514 1.57 11.88 -9.89
CA THR A 514 0.89 12.50 -8.74
C THR A 514 0.07 11.45 -8.01
N VAL A 515 0.42 11.13 -6.77
CA VAL A 515 -0.16 10.00 -6.01
C VAL A 515 -0.78 10.47 -4.70
N ASN A 516 -1.95 9.91 -4.37
CA ASN A 516 -2.61 10.15 -3.08
C ASN A 516 -1.83 9.40 -1.98
N LEU A 517 -1.20 10.14 -1.08
CA LEU A 517 -0.37 9.63 0.00
C LEU A 517 -1.09 9.64 1.35
N THR A 518 -2.37 10.01 1.40
CA THR A 518 -3.09 10.24 2.67
C THR A 518 -2.98 9.08 3.66
N GLU A 519 -3.10 7.85 3.17
CA GLU A 519 -3.03 6.63 3.99
C GLU A 519 -1.58 6.15 4.27
N ILE A 520 -0.60 6.68 3.54
CA ILE A 520 0.81 6.22 3.57
C ILE A 520 1.71 7.21 4.30
N ALA A 521 1.41 8.50 4.23
CA ALA A 521 2.15 9.54 4.91
C ALA A 521 2.15 9.30 6.42
N LYS A 522 3.24 9.68 7.07
CA LYS A 522 3.31 9.72 8.53
C LYS A 522 2.64 10.99 9.03
N TRP A 523 1.76 10.84 10.00
CA TRP A 523 0.98 11.95 10.56
C TRP A 523 1.37 12.23 12.00
N ASN A 524 1.45 13.51 12.34
CA ASN A 524 1.78 13.95 13.69
C ASN A 524 1.06 15.25 14.04
N ALA A 525 0.57 15.34 15.27
CA ALA A 525 0.03 16.58 15.82
C ALA A 525 1.16 17.39 16.48
N SER A 526 1.21 18.71 16.26
CA SER A 526 2.16 19.58 16.97
C SER A 526 1.88 19.66 18.47
N SER A 527 0.63 19.40 18.87
CA SER A 527 0.22 19.24 20.27
C SER A 527 -0.76 18.07 20.40
N THR A 528 -0.27 16.95 20.96
CA THR A 528 -1.10 15.79 21.31
C THR A 528 -2.03 16.04 22.49
N ALA A 529 -1.93 17.21 23.13
CA ALA A 529 -2.91 17.66 24.12
C ALA A 529 -4.12 18.33 23.47
N THR A 530 -3.97 18.89 22.26
CA THR A 530 -5.03 19.65 21.53
C THR A 530 -5.69 18.81 20.46
N LEU A 531 -4.89 18.04 19.71
CA LEU A 531 -5.35 17.20 18.61
C LEU A 531 -4.97 15.75 18.85
N ASN A 532 -5.86 14.85 18.46
CA ASN A 532 -5.52 13.46 18.19
C ASN A 532 -5.54 13.27 16.67
N VAL A 533 -4.44 12.82 16.10
CA VAL A 533 -4.36 12.44 14.68
C VAL A 533 -4.08 10.95 14.57
N ASN A 534 -4.87 10.27 13.75
CA ASN A 534 -4.63 8.85 13.50
C ASN A 534 -3.35 8.67 12.67
N ASN A 535 -2.43 7.88 13.24
CA ASN A 535 -1.18 7.46 12.62
C ASN A 535 -0.92 5.96 12.87
N ASP A 536 -1.97 5.18 13.15
CA ASP A 536 -1.86 3.79 13.64
C ASP A 536 -1.56 2.77 12.53
N GLY A 537 -1.32 3.23 11.29
CA GLY A 537 -1.08 2.35 10.15
C GLY A 537 -2.31 1.54 9.71
N GLU A 538 -3.49 1.86 10.25
CA GLU A 538 -4.77 1.38 9.73
C GLU A 538 -5.05 2.07 8.40
N LEU A 539 -5.40 1.31 7.37
CA LEU A 539 -5.65 1.83 6.02
C LEU A 539 -7.15 1.76 5.73
N ALA A 540 -7.77 2.86 5.31
CA ALA A 540 -9.12 2.81 4.76
C ALA A 540 -9.08 2.44 3.28
N THR A 541 -10.11 1.72 2.82
CA THR A 541 -10.35 1.52 1.39
C THR A 541 -11.16 2.65 0.75
N GLU A 542 -11.77 3.51 1.57
CA GLU A 542 -12.66 4.60 1.14
C GLU A 542 -11.98 5.97 1.27
N PRO A 543 -11.60 6.62 0.15
CA PRO A 543 -10.89 7.90 0.17
C PRO A 543 -11.69 9.07 0.76
N THR A 544 -13.00 8.92 0.92
CA THR A 544 -13.86 9.93 1.57
C THR A 544 -13.69 9.97 3.08
N GLN A 545 -13.25 8.88 3.71
CA GLN A 545 -13.06 8.80 5.16
C GLN A 545 -11.73 8.10 5.47
N PRO A 546 -10.59 8.69 5.04
CA PRO A 546 -9.30 8.08 5.25
C PRO A 546 -9.01 7.88 6.73
N LYS A 547 -8.21 6.88 7.04
CA LYS A 547 -7.70 6.62 8.39
C LYS A 547 -6.47 7.49 8.64
N GLY A 548 -5.51 7.51 7.73
CA GLY A 548 -4.39 8.44 7.76
C GLY A 548 -4.84 9.90 7.76
N GLY A 549 -4.24 10.73 8.63
CA GLY A 549 -4.49 12.17 8.69
C GLY A 549 -5.86 12.55 9.23
N ARG A 550 -6.60 11.59 9.79
CA ARG A 550 -7.87 11.84 10.48
C ARG A 550 -7.61 12.56 11.79
N THR A 551 -8.10 13.78 11.91
CA THR A 551 -7.84 14.67 13.04
C THR A 551 -9.09 14.88 13.88
N LEU A 552 -8.93 14.78 15.20
CA LEU A 552 -9.94 15.06 16.22
C LEU A 552 -9.44 16.20 17.12
N GLY A 553 -10.33 17.13 17.45
CA GLY A 553 -10.09 18.15 18.46
C GLY A 553 -10.42 17.62 19.85
N ILE A 554 -9.40 17.47 20.69
CA ILE A 554 -9.53 16.87 22.04
C ILE A 554 -9.35 17.88 23.19
N LYS A 555 -8.78 19.06 22.92
CA LYS A 555 -8.75 20.21 23.86
C LYS A 555 -8.84 21.51 23.07
N ILE A 556 -9.46 22.53 23.66
CA ILE A 556 -9.52 23.88 23.09
C ILE A 556 -8.10 24.40 22.89
N GLY A 557 -7.82 24.96 21.71
CA GLY A 557 -6.50 25.47 21.37
C GLY A 557 -6.21 25.39 19.87
N LYS A 558 -5.05 25.94 19.50
CA LYS A 558 -4.51 25.85 18.14
C LYS A 558 -3.38 24.84 18.07
N ALA A 559 -3.43 23.97 17.10
CA ALA A 559 -2.37 23.02 16.81
C ALA A 559 -2.39 22.61 15.34
N ASP A 560 -1.26 22.09 14.88
CA ASP A 560 -1.08 21.67 13.49
C ASP A 560 -1.20 20.15 13.42
N THR A 561 -1.84 19.66 12.37
CA THR A 561 -1.63 18.30 11.89
C THR A 561 -0.66 18.34 10.73
N GLU A 562 0.45 17.63 10.83
CA GLU A 562 1.54 17.62 9.87
C GLU A 562 1.67 16.24 9.21
N ALA A 563 1.72 16.22 7.87
CA ALA A 563 2.07 15.07 7.06
C ALA A 563 3.57 15.05 6.77
N LYS A 564 4.18 13.86 6.78
CA LYS A 564 5.59 13.65 6.46
C LYS A 564 5.75 12.46 5.53
N ILE A 565 6.59 12.62 4.51
CA ILE A 565 7.04 11.50 3.69
C ILE A 565 8.51 11.66 3.30
N ARG A 566 9.21 10.54 3.12
CA ARG A 566 10.59 10.57 2.62
C ARG A 566 10.63 10.97 1.16
N HIS A 567 11.75 11.55 0.77
CA HIS A 567 11.99 12.03 -0.58
C HIS A 567 12.02 10.89 -1.61
N SER A 568 12.72 9.79 -1.33
CA SER A 568 12.90 8.67 -2.25
C SER A 568 11.69 7.70 -2.30
N ASN A 569 11.87 6.57 -3.01
CA ASN A 569 10.93 5.47 -3.08
C ASN A 569 10.52 4.92 -1.69
N SER A 570 11.39 5.07 -0.67
CA SER A 570 11.22 4.50 0.67
C SER A 570 10.09 5.15 1.45
N GLY A 571 9.67 6.34 1.01
CA GLY A 571 8.50 7.07 1.50
C GLY A 571 7.19 6.39 1.14
N VAL A 572 7.12 5.73 -0.03
CA VAL A 572 5.94 5.01 -0.51
C VAL A 572 5.99 3.53 -0.12
N ALA A 573 7.17 2.99 0.15
CA ALA A 573 7.37 1.60 0.55
C ALA A 573 6.98 1.36 2.03
N VAL A 574 5.69 1.16 2.30
CA VAL A 574 5.20 0.87 3.66
C VAL A 574 5.46 -0.60 4.03
N SER A 575 6.06 -0.83 5.20
CA SER A 575 6.27 -2.17 5.74
C SER A 575 6.13 -2.20 7.26
N THR A 576 5.54 -3.28 7.80
CA THR A 576 5.50 -3.54 9.24
C THR A 576 6.75 -4.28 9.74
N VAL A 577 7.55 -4.85 8.83
CA VAL A 577 8.78 -5.61 9.14
C VAL A 577 9.99 -4.70 9.16
N VAL A 578 10.20 -3.93 8.09
CA VAL A 578 11.30 -2.98 7.95
C VAL A 578 10.74 -1.58 8.18
N LYS A 579 11.12 -0.95 9.30
CA LYS A 579 10.56 0.34 9.70
C LYS A 579 11.57 1.45 9.44
N GLY A 580 11.11 2.55 8.84
CA GLY A 580 11.95 3.73 8.63
C GLY A 580 12.55 3.81 7.23
N GLY A 581 13.72 4.45 7.12
CA GLY A 581 14.47 4.58 5.86
C GLY A 581 15.42 3.40 5.67
N ILE A 582 16.08 3.36 4.52
CA ILE A 582 17.05 2.35 4.08
C ILE A 582 18.44 2.94 3.85
N ASP A 583 18.55 4.27 3.74
CA ASP A 583 19.82 5.01 3.63
C ASP A 583 19.87 6.24 4.57
N THR A 584 21.07 6.78 4.71
CA THR A 584 21.43 7.94 5.51
C THR A 584 21.58 9.24 4.71
N THR A 585 21.55 9.21 3.37
CA THR A 585 21.75 10.42 2.54
C THR A 585 20.43 11.01 2.05
N ASP A 586 19.74 10.32 1.16
CA ASP A 586 18.50 10.76 0.51
C ASP A 586 17.26 10.50 1.38
N ASP A 587 17.27 9.39 2.10
CA ASP A 587 16.19 8.93 2.95
C ASP A 587 15.98 9.76 4.22
N GLN A 588 16.98 10.57 4.62
CA GLN A 588 16.83 11.51 5.74
C GLN A 588 16.04 12.77 5.35
N VAL A 589 15.91 13.07 4.06
CA VAL A 589 15.14 14.21 3.59
C VAL A 589 13.65 13.89 3.68
N LEU A 590 12.97 14.58 4.59
CA LEU A 590 11.52 14.51 4.76
C LEU A 590 10.87 15.73 4.12
N LEU A 591 9.92 15.50 3.22
CA LEU A 591 8.98 16.52 2.79
C LEU A 591 7.84 16.56 3.79
N THR A 592 7.45 17.77 4.18
CA THR A 592 6.38 17.99 5.13
C THR A 592 5.43 19.08 4.65
N ASP A 593 4.18 18.94 5.06
CA ASP A 593 3.16 19.98 4.90
C ASP A 593 2.16 19.86 6.06
N LYS A 594 1.48 20.95 6.42
CA LYS A 594 0.68 21.04 7.64
C LYS A 594 -0.61 21.83 7.47
N GLN A 595 -1.63 21.39 8.20
CA GLN A 595 -2.89 22.11 8.37
C GLN A 595 -3.03 22.56 9.81
N THR A 596 -3.25 23.85 10.02
CA THR A 596 -3.60 24.41 11.33
C THR A 596 -5.08 24.15 11.64
N PHE A 597 -5.35 23.67 12.85
CA PHE A 597 -6.68 23.49 13.41
C PHE A 597 -6.87 24.40 14.63
N ASN A 598 -8.08 24.92 14.76
CA ASN A 598 -8.53 25.68 15.91
C ASN A 598 -9.73 25.00 16.57
N VAL A 599 -9.46 24.33 17.68
CA VAL A 599 -10.46 23.61 18.48
C VAL A 599 -11.09 24.59 19.47
N GLY A 600 -12.42 24.71 19.45
CA GLY A 600 -13.16 25.67 20.26
C GLY A 600 -13.38 27.04 19.61
N GLY A 601 -12.76 27.32 18.45
CA GLY A 601 -12.94 28.58 17.73
C GLY A 601 -12.31 29.81 18.42
N THR A 602 -13.02 30.95 18.47
CA THR A 602 -12.49 32.24 18.98
C THR A 602 -12.41 32.35 20.51
N THR A 603 -12.84 31.34 21.27
CA THR A 603 -12.75 31.35 22.73
C THR A 603 -11.53 30.56 23.20
N THR A 604 -10.41 31.25 23.37
CA THR A 604 -9.34 30.81 24.26
C THR A 604 -9.84 30.93 25.71
N SER A 605 -10.48 29.90 26.25
CA SER A 605 -10.47 29.71 27.70
C SER A 605 -9.24 28.87 28.02
N ASN A 606 -8.26 29.49 28.69
CA ASN A 606 -7.30 28.74 29.49
C ASN A 606 -8.11 28.06 30.59
N GLY A 607 -8.61 26.88 30.30
CA GLY A 607 -9.28 26.05 31.29
C GLY A 607 -8.31 25.66 32.39
N ASP A 608 -8.79 25.67 33.63
CA ASP A 608 -8.04 25.18 34.78
C ASP A 608 -8.00 23.64 34.74
N ASP A 609 -6.88 23.06 35.19
CA ASP A 609 -6.72 21.61 35.26
C ASP A 609 -6.72 21.13 36.73
N PHE A 610 -7.35 20.00 36.98
CA PHE A 610 -7.21 19.24 38.23
C PHE A 610 -7.02 17.75 37.95
N TYR A 611 -6.43 17.01 38.89
CA TYR A 611 -6.19 15.57 38.73
C TYR A 611 -7.03 14.74 39.71
N VAL A 612 -7.45 13.55 39.26
CA VAL A 612 -8.19 12.57 40.04
C VAL A 612 -7.45 11.24 39.98
N GLN A 613 -7.07 10.70 41.13
CA GLN A 613 -6.39 9.42 41.26
C GLN A 613 -7.39 8.37 41.78
N ILE A 614 -7.49 7.24 41.08
CA ILE A 614 -8.30 6.10 41.51
C ILE A 614 -7.39 5.03 42.11
N ASN A 615 -7.69 4.60 43.33
CA ASN A 615 -6.95 3.55 44.03
C ASN A 615 -7.84 2.30 44.21
N GLY A 616 -7.42 1.17 43.65
CA GLY A 616 -8.23 -0.05 43.62
C GLY A 616 -9.27 -0.02 42.50
N GLY A 617 -10.05 -1.10 42.37
CA GLY A 617 -11.01 -1.25 41.26
C GLY A 617 -10.38 -1.73 39.95
N PRO A 618 -11.20 -1.89 38.90
CA PRO A 618 -10.76 -2.39 37.60
C PRO A 618 -10.36 -1.22 36.69
N ALA A 619 -9.71 -1.51 35.55
CA ALA A 619 -9.11 -0.49 34.67
C ALA A 619 -10.09 0.24 33.73
N ASN A 620 -11.35 -0.21 33.67
CA ASN A 620 -12.35 0.13 32.65
C ASN A 620 -13.36 1.20 33.06
N TYR A 621 -13.16 1.87 34.19
CA TYR A 621 -14.06 2.93 34.64
C TYR A 621 -13.95 4.19 33.77
N VAL A 622 -15.06 4.93 33.68
CA VAL A 622 -15.15 6.25 33.05
C VAL A 622 -15.36 7.31 34.13
N LEU A 623 -14.74 8.48 33.98
CA LEU A 623 -14.74 9.51 35.01
C LEU A 623 -15.12 10.87 34.41
N PHE A 624 -16.29 11.37 34.75
CA PHE A 624 -16.75 12.70 34.36
C PHE A 624 -16.57 13.70 35.51
N TYR A 625 -16.24 14.94 35.18
CA TYR A 625 -16.51 16.06 36.06
C TYR A 625 -17.79 16.76 35.61
N ILE A 626 -18.50 17.39 36.55
CA ILE A 626 -19.75 18.10 36.31
C ILE A 626 -19.73 19.41 37.10
N PHE A 627 -19.72 20.52 36.38
CA PHE A 627 -19.97 21.88 36.87
C PHE A 627 -21.26 22.42 36.22
N PRO A 628 -21.90 23.49 36.76
CA PRO A 628 -23.19 23.99 36.27
C PRO A 628 -23.28 24.31 34.76
N SER A 629 -22.15 24.55 34.09
CA SER A 629 -22.06 24.84 32.66
C SER A 629 -20.95 24.07 31.93
N ASP A 630 -20.38 23.03 32.55
CA ASP A 630 -19.21 22.32 32.03
C ASP A 630 -19.18 20.88 32.55
N GLU A 631 -19.44 19.91 31.68
CA GLU A 631 -19.42 18.49 31.99
C GLU A 631 -18.59 17.77 30.92
N GLN A 632 -17.50 17.12 31.32
CA GLN A 632 -16.61 16.38 30.40
C GLN A 632 -15.97 15.18 31.10
N ASN A 633 -15.53 14.21 30.29
CA ASN A 633 -14.75 13.06 30.73
C ASN A 633 -13.28 13.42 30.94
N CYS A 634 -12.72 13.05 32.08
CA CYS A 634 -11.31 13.24 32.41
C CYS A 634 -10.40 12.22 31.71
N GLN A 635 -9.27 12.69 31.20
CA GLN A 635 -8.36 11.91 30.34
C GLN A 635 -7.05 11.59 31.06
N GLY A 636 -6.40 10.47 30.76
CA GLY A 636 -5.10 10.14 31.36
C GLY A 636 -4.92 8.65 31.60
N SER A 637 -3.86 8.30 32.32
CA SER A 637 -3.57 6.91 32.70
C SER A 637 -4.71 6.26 33.50
N VAL A 638 -4.73 4.93 33.50
CA VAL A 638 -5.79 4.12 34.14
C VAL A 638 -5.98 4.40 35.63
N HIS A 639 -5.00 4.96 36.36
CA HIS A 639 -5.15 5.26 37.79
C HIS A 639 -4.99 6.76 38.12
N LEU A 640 -4.72 7.59 37.12
CA LEU A 640 -4.54 9.04 37.31
C LEU A 640 -5.11 9.76 36.08
N ARG A 641 -6.22 10.47 36.30
CA ARG A 641 -6.98 11.21 35.29
C ARG A 641 -6.76 12.71 35.47
N GLN A 642 -6.53 13.40 34.36
CA GLN A 642 -6.52 14.84 34.20
C GLN A 642 -7.91 15.31 33.78
N CYS A 643 -8.46 16.26 34.52
CA CYS A 643 -9.73 16.90 34.25
C CYS A 643 -9.47 18.36 33.85
N SER A 644 -9.56 18.66 32.55
CA SER A 644 -9.47 20.04 32.04
C SER A 644 -10.86 20.66 32.00
N THR A 645 -11.08 21.75 32.73
CA THR A 645 -12.39 22.41 32.84
C THR A 645 -12.35 23.85 32.33
N ASN A 646 -13.42 24.29 31.69
CA ASN A 646 -13.65 25.70 31.35
C ASN A 646 -14.13 26.52 32.56
N THR A 647 -14.44 25.87 33.68
CA THR A 647 -14.78 26.51 34.95
C THR A 647 -13.51 27.00 35.63
N THR A 648 -13.47 28.29 36.01
CA THR A 648 -12.38 28.81 36.84
C THR A 648 -12.45 28.17 38.23
N LEU A 649 -11.36 27.51 38.64
CA LEU A 649 -11.22 26.86 39.94
C LEU A 649 -10.55 27.83 40.93
N PRO A 650 -10.89 27.79 42.24
CA PRO A 650 -11.74 26.80 42.88
C PRO A 650 -13.25 27.00 42.71
N ALA A 651 -13.97 25.93 42.39
CA ALA A 651 -15.43 25.95 42.22
C ALA A 651 -16.11 24.69 42.78
N PRO A 652 -17.37 24.77 43.28
CA PRO A 652 -18.15 23.60 43.64
C PRO A 652 -18.53 22.80 42.39
N GLY A 653 -18.42 21.48 42.45
CA GLY A 653 -18.72 20.58 41.33
C GLY A 653 -18.76 19.13 41.78
N SER A 654 -19.05 18.23 40.86
CA SER A 654 -19.07 16.79 41.12
C SER A 654 -18.18 15.99 40.19
N ILE A 655 -17.77 14.81 40.68
CA ILE A 655 -17.15 13.76 39.87
C ILE A 655 -18.13 12.60 39.80
N ARG A 656 -18.46 12.16 38.58
CA ARG A 656 -19.26 10.97 38.32
C ARG A 656 -18.36 9.85 37.81
N LEU A 657 -18.33 8.75 38.53
CA LEU A 657 -17.66 7.51 38.15
C LEU A 657 -18.69 6.56 37.55
N GLU A 658 -18.36 5.96 36.41
CA GLU A 658 -19.19 5.00 35.69
C GLU A 658 -18.39 3.73 35.37
N SER A 659 -19.09 2.59 35.22
CA SER A 659 -18.56 1.34 34.67
C SER A 659 -17.34 0.77 35.42
N TYR A 660 -17.32 0.88 36.74
CA TYR A 660 -16.23 0.40 37.60
C TYR A 660 -16.41 -1.06 38.07
N SER A 661 -17.12 -1.90 37.31
CA SER A 661 -17.21 -3.35 37.52
C SER A 661 -16.11 -4.10 36.76
N GLY A 662 -15.62 -5.21 37.34
CA GLY A 662 -14.49 -5.99 36.81
C GLY A 662 -14.90 -7.37 36.29
N GLU A 663 -14.27 -7.83 35.21
CA GLU A 663 -14.37 -9.22 34.73
C GLU A 663 -13.00 -9.89 34.87
N GLU A 664 -12.97 -11.03 35.57
CA GLU A 664 -11.79 -11.89 35.71
C GLU A 664 -12.13 -13.30 35.19
N LEU A 665 -11.14 -14.03 34.64
CA LEU A 665 -11.31 -15.44 34.31
C LEU A 665 -10.81 -16.30 35.47
N VAL A 666 -11.72 -17.06 36.09
CA VAL A 666 -11.38 -17.99 37.18
C VAL A 666 -11.42 -19.41 36.66
N THR A 667 -10.32 -20.13 36.88
CA THR A 667 -10.23 -21.56 36.57
C THR A 667 -11.11 -22.35 37.52
N THR A 668 -12.22 -22.88 37.02
CA THR A 668 -13.19 -23.64 37.81
C THR A 668 -13.10 -25.12 37.46
N ALA A 669 -13.05 -25.98 38.48
CA ALA A 669 -13.09 -27.42 38.29
C ALA A 669 -14.43 -27.86 37.72
N ILE A 670 -14.41 -28.70 36.69
CA ILE A 670 -15.60 -29.22 36.03
C ILE A 670 -15.54 -30.75 35.98
N SER A 671 -16.72 -31.37 35.95
CA SER A 671 -16.87 -32.82 35.82
C SER A 671 -18.17 -33.13 35.08
N GLY A 672 -18.08 -33.98 34.07
CA GLY A 672 -19.26 -34.49 33.36
C GLY A 672 -20.01 -33.45 32.52
N TRP A 673 -19.35 -32.38 32.10
CA TRP A 673 -19.97 -31.35 31.25
C TRP A 673 -20.44 -31.92 29.91
N GLN A 674 -21.59 -31.46 29.45
CA GLN A 674 -22.26 -31.93 28.24
C GLN A 674 -22.16 -30.86 27.15
N CYS A 675 -21.41 -31.15 26.08
CA CYS A 675 -21.15 -30.22 24.97
C CYS A 675 -21.63 -30.80 23.63
N GLN A 676 -21.84 -29.93 22.64
CA GLN A 676 -22.28 -30.33 21.30
C GLN A 676 -21.09 -30.70 20.41
N TYR A 677 -21.16 -31.86 19.78
CA TYR A 677 -20.24 -32.29 18.72
C TYR A 677 -21.05 -32.95 17.61
N ASN A 678 -20.96 -32.43 16.38
CA ASN A 678 -21.71 -32.95 15.23
C ASN A 678 -23.21 -33.18 15.51
N ASN A 679 -23.88 -32.18 16.09
CA ASN A 679 -25.30 -32.22 16.50
C ASN A 679 -25.66 -33.33 17.51
N LYS A 680 -24.67 -33.83 18.25
CA LYS A 680 -24.85 -34.79 19.35
C LYS A 680 -24.28 -34.22 20.63
N THR A 681 -24.99 -34.44 21.73
CA THR A 681 -24.49 -34.13 23.06
C THR A 681 -23.48 -35.20 23.49
N VAL A 682 -22.27 -34.77 23.84
CA VAL A 682 -21.17 -35.62 24.30
C VAL A 682 -20.67 -35.14 25.67
N THR A 683 -20.18 -36.05 26.50
CA THR A 683 -19.54 -35.70 27.78
C THR A 683 -18.06 -35.40 27.54
N VAL A 684 -17.61 -34.22 27.95
CA VAL A 684 -16.20 -33.82 27.84
C VAL A 684 -15.35 -34.38 28.97
N SER A 685 -14.05 -34.56 28.70
CA SER A 685 -13.05 -35.11 29.63
C SER A 685 -12.23 -34.04 30.36
N ASP A 686 -12.46 -32.76 30.06
CA ASP A 686 -11.83 -31.63 30.74
C ASP A 686 -12.10 -31.65 32.25
N THR A 687 -11.08 -31.32 33.03
CA THR A 687 -11.15 -31.26 34.51
C THR A 687 -11.33 -29.83 35.02
N SER A 688 -11.15 -28.82 34.15
CA SER A 688 -11.30 -27.41 34.48
C SER A 688 -11.63 -26.56 33.26
N VAL A 689 -12.31 -25.43 33.47
CA VAL A 689 -12.59 -24.42 32.44
C VAL A 689 -12.39 -23.01 33.00
N GLN A 690 -12.04 -22.05 32.14
CA GLN A 690 -12.02 -20.64 32.50
C GLN A 690 -13.47 -20.11 32.53
N VAL A 691 -13.96 -19.74 33.71
CA VAL A 691 -15.29 -19.14 33.91
C VAL A 691 -15.11 -17.63 34.12
N PRO A 692 -15.78 -16.77 33.34
CA PRO A 692 -15.85 -15.35 33.66
C PRO A 692 -16.53 -15.13 35.01
N THR A 693 -15.85 -14.44 35.92
CA THR A 693 -16.37 -14.00 37.22
C THR A 693 -16.38 -12.48 37.29
N PHE A 694 -17.42 -11.96 37.90
CA PHE A 694 -17.75 -10.55 37.89
C PHE A 694 -17.60 -9.94 39.27
N HIS A 695 -16.74 -8.94 39.37
CA HIS A 695 -16.45 -8.18 40.58
C HIS A 695 -17.21 -6.86 40.55
N ASN A 696 -17.76 -6.48 41.70
CA ASN A 696 -18.46 -5.21 41.89
C ASN A 696 -17.68 -4.41 42.91
N TYR A 697 -17.51 -3.11 42.68
CA TYR A 697 -16.72 -2.26 43.54
C TYR A 697 -17.58 -1.17 44.16
N GLU A 698 -17.21 -0.73 45.35
CA GLU A 698 -17.81 0.44 46.00
C GLU A 698 -16.77 1.52 46.30
N VAL A 699 -17.20 2.78 46.27
CA VAL A 699 -16.37 3.91 46.69
C VAL A 699 -16.15 3.83 48.20
N SER A 700 -14.94 3.48 48.62
CA SER A 700 -14.57 3.23 50.00
C SER A 700 -13.88 4.42 50.69
N SER A 701 -13.31 5.33 49.91
CA SER A 701 -12.68 6.56 50.43
C SER A 701 -12.68 7.69 49.42
N ILE A 702 -12.78 8.92 49.90
CA ILE A 702 -12.79 10.14 49.10
C ILE A 702 -11.94 11.19 49.84
N SER A 703 -10.97 11.78 49.14
CA SER A 703 -10.17 12.89 49.65
C SER A 703 -10.85 14.25 49.40
N ASN A 704 -10.23 15.34 49.87
CA ASN A 704 -10.63 16.72 49.57
C ASN A 704 -12.10 17.07 49.91
N GLY A 705 -12.68 16.39 50.90
CA GLY A 705 -14.01 16.72 51.44
C GLY A 705 -15.18 16.38 50.53
N GLY A 706 -15.00 15.51 49.53
CA GLY A 706 -16.10 15.02 48.69
C GLY A 706 -17.08 14.12 49.46
N SER A 707 -18.34 14.11 49.03
CA SER A 707 -19.40 13.29 49.62
C SER A 707 -20.21 12.58 48.53
N VAL A 708 -20.50 11.30 48.73
CA VAL A 708 -21.32 10.50 47.79
C VAL A 708 -22.78 10.95 47.88
N THR A 709 -23.40 11.26 46.75
CA THR A 709 -24.80 11.72 46.71
C THR A 709 -25.72 10.83 45.89
N LEU A 710 -25.18 10.07 44.95
CA LEU A 710 -25.91 9.07 44.17
C LEU A 710 -25.06 7.81 44.06
N VAL A 711 -25.67 6.67 44.36
CA VAL A 711 -25.10 5.33 44.12
C VAL A 711 -26.16 4.54 43.38
N GLU A 712 -25.93 4.31 42.09
CA GLU A 712 -26.67 3.32 41.32
C GLU A 712 -25.75 2.12 41.12
N ASN A 713 -25.97 1.09 41.93
CA ASN A 713 -25.18 -0.14 41.85
C ASN A 713 -26.08 -1.33 41.49
N PRO A 714 -26.46 -1.47 40.20
CA PRO A 714 -27.23 -2.62 39.74
C PRO A 714 -26.41 -3.91 39.62
N GLY A 715 -25.09 -3.86 39.87
CA GLY A 715 -24.16 -4.99 39.68
C GLY A 715 -23.97 -5.36 38.20
N LEU A 716 -24.05 -4.37 37.30
CA LEU A 716 -23.93 -4.51 35.83
C LEU A 716 -22.91 -3.49 35.29
N THR A 717 -22.71 -3.41 33.98
CA THR A 717 -21.81 -2.42 33.33
C THR A 717 -22.26 -0.95 33.48
N THR A 718 -23.44 -0.71 34.04
CA THR A 718 -24.06 0.61 34.25
C THR A 718 -23.94 1.11 35.70
N GLU A 719 -22.96 0.63 36.46
CA GLU A 719 -22.68 1.16 37.81
C GLU A 719 -22.29 2.64 37.73
N GLU A 720 -22.93 3.46 38.55
CA GLU A 720 -22.72 4.91 38.60
C GLU A 720 -22.62 5.38 40.06
N THR A 721 -21.56 6.14 40.36
CA THR A 721 -21.44 6.88 41.63
C THR A 721 -21.11 8.34 41.36
N THR A 722 -21.94 9.24 41.87
CA THR A 722 -21.67 10.69 41.82
C THR A 722 -21.21 11.20 43.18
N ILE A 723 -20.07 11.88 43.18
CA ILE A 723 -19.39 12.46 44.35
C ILE A 723 -19.45 13.98 44.22
N GLN A 724 -20.08 14.65 45.18
CA GLN A 724 -20.16 16.12 45.25
C GLN A 724 -19.01 16.69 46.06
N PHE A 725 -18.37 17.73 45.54
CA PHE A 725 -17.29 18.47 46.21
C PHE A 725 -17.73 19.90 46.51
N PRO A 726 -17.53 20.41 47.73
CA PRO A 726 -17.82 21.80 48.06
C PRO A 726 -16.88 22.77 47.32
N SER A 727 -15.70 22.31 46.91
CA SER A 727 -14.71 23.07 46.15
C SER A 727 -13.68 22.13 45.51
N ILE A 728 -13.54 22.17 44.19
CA ILE A 728 -12.47 21.51 43.42
C ILE A 728 -11.43 22.58 43.09
N THR A 729 -10.14 22.31 43.31
CA THR A 729 -9.03 23.29 43.15
C THR A 729 -8.10 22.88 42.00
N THR A 730 -7.37 23.84 41.44
CA THR A 730 -6.34 23.58 40.42
C THR A 730 -5.20 22.75 40.99
N SER A 731 -4.62 21.86 40.19
CA SER A 731 -3.38 21.17 40.53
C SER A 731 -2.45 21.13 39.33
N ASN A 732 -1.29 21.75 39.46
CA ASN A 732 -0.22 21.66 38.46
C ASN A 732 0.64 20.42 38.78
N ASP A 733 0.93 19.59 37.79
CA ASP A 733 1.90 18.49 37.85
C ASP A 733 1.59 17.31 38.78
N ASN A 734 0.33 16.87 38.90
CA ASN A 734 -0.06 15.67 39.68
C ASN A 734 0.33 15.69 41.17
N LEU A 735 0.78 16.83 41.72
CA LEU A 735 1.34 16.87 43.08
C LEU A 735 0.29 16.65 44.18
N ASN A 736 -0.98 16.96 43.91
CA ASN A 736 -2.09 16.83 44.86
C ASN A 736 -3.41 16.41 44.16
N PRO A 737 -3.54 15.17 43.68
CA PRO A 737 -4.78 14.72 43.03
C PRO A 737 -5.91 14.50 44.05
N ILE A 738 -7.15 14.59 43.59
CA ILE A 738 -8.32 14.06 44.31
C ILE A 738 -8.21 12.53 44.26
N VAL A 739 -7.92 11.91 45.39
CA VAL A 739 -7.90 10.46 45.55
C VAL A 739 -9.30 9.93 45.83
N ILE A 740 -9.73 8.93 45.05
CA ILE A 740 -10.95 8.13 45.27
C ILE A 740 -10.52 6.66 45.38
N GLY A 741 -10.89 5.99 46.48
CA GLY A 741 -10.63 4.58 46.69
C GLY A 741 -11.82 3.71 46.31
N LEU A 742 -11.57 2.60 45.63
CA LEU A 742 -12.53 1.55 45.31
C LEU A 742 -12.16 0.25 46.04
N THR A 743 -13.14 -0.38 46.67
CA THR A 743 -12.97 -1.69 47.33
C THR A 743 -13.93 -2.71 46.72
N ASP A 744 -13.44 -3.93 46.49
CA ASP A 744 -14.24 -5.04 45.97
C ASP A 744 -15.31 -5.48 46.97
N GLN A 745 -16.53 -5.75 46.49
CA GLN A 745 -17.60 -6.33 47.28
C GLN A 745 -17.44 -7.85 47.36
N VAL A 746 -17.65 -8.41 48.55
CA VAL A 746 -17.02 -9.66 49.04
C VAL A 746 -17.42 -10.96 48.31
N ALA A 747 -18.28 -10.94 47.28
CA ALA A 747 -18.62 -12.15 46.51
C ALA A 747 -18.73 -11.88 44.99
N PRO A 748 -17.76 -12.34 44.18
CA PRO A 748 -17.86 -12.24 42.73
C PRO A 748 -18.96 -13.16 42.18
N ILE A 749 -19.62 -12.70 41.11
CA ILE A 749 -20.74 -13.41 40.49
C ILE A 749 -20.20 -14.22 39.29
N PRO A 750 -20.28 -15.56 39.28
CA PRO A 750 -19.82 -16.34 38.14
C PRO A 750 -20.82 -16.31 36.99
N ALA A 751 -20.33 -16.25 35.76
CA ALA A 751 -21.14 -16.45 34.57
C ALA A 751 -21.68 -17.90 34.51
N THR A 752 -22.84 -18.08 33.90
CA THR A 752 -23.43 -19.41 33.72
C THR A 752 -23.16 -19.91 32.30
N MET A 753 -22.93 -21.21 32.11
CA MET A 753 -22.68 -21.76 30.77
C MET A 753 -23.94 -21.64 29.91
N ALA A 754 -23.84 -21.01 28.74
CA ALA A 754 -24.91 -20.92 27.74
C ALA A 754 -24.90 -22.14 26.81
N SER A 755 -23.74 -22.43 26.26
CA SER A 755 -23.50 -23.57 25.37
C SER A 755 -22.02 -23.91 25.32
N CYS A 756 -21.68 -25.13 24.91
CA CYS A 756 -20.30 -25.49 24.60
C CYS A 756 -20.24 -26.43 23.40
N THR A 757 -19.17 -26.33 22.61
CA THR A 757 -18.83 -27.30 21.56
C THR A 757 -17.65 -28.14 22.00
N ALA A 758 -17.56 -29.36 21.48
CA ALA A 758 -16.47 -30.28 21.78
C ALA A 758 -15.82 -30.81 20.51
N THR A 759 -14.55 -31.18 20.62
CA THR A 759 -13.77 -31.85 19.58
C THR A 759 -13.45 -33.29 19.99
N GLU A 760 -13.52 -34.22 19.04
CA GLU A 760 -13.19 -35.63 19.25
C GLU A 760 -11.68 -35.87 19.04
N ILE A 761 -11.05 -36.53 20.02
CA ILE A 761 -9.70 -37.10 19.87
C ILE A 761 -9.82 -38.62 19.89
N ASN A 762 -9.31 -39.24 18.83
CA ASN A 762 -9.28 -40.70 18.69
C ASN A 762 -7.92 -41.25 19.13
N ASN A 763 -7.89 -41.91 20.29
CA ASN A 763 -6.72 -42.63 20.77
C ASN A 763 -6.98 -44.13 20.79
N LYS A 764 -6.43 -44.86 19.80
CA LYS A 764 -6.46 -46.33 19.71
C LYS A 764 -7.87 -46.94 19.88
N GLY A 765 -8.87 -46.34 19.23
CA GLY A 765 -10.25 -46.82 19.25
C GLY A 765 -11.10 -46.35 20.43
N ASN A 766 -10.50 -45.61 21.39
CA ASN A 766 -11.25 -44.93 22.45
C ASN A 766 -11.47 -43.46 22.06
N LYS A 767 -12.74 -43.06 22.04
CA LYS A 767 -13.17 -41.69 21.72
C LYS A 767 -13.20 -40.86 22.98
N THR A 768 -12.38 -39.82 23.06
CA THR A 768 -12.47 -38.80 24.11
C THR A 768 -12.85 -37.46 23.52
N TYR A 769 -13.66 -36.69 24.25
CA TYR A 769 -14.14 -35.38 23.81
C TYR A 769 -13.57 -34.31 24.72
N TRP A 770 -13.12 -33.21 24.13
CA TRP A 770 -12.56 -32.05 24.85
C TRP A 770 -13.29 -30.80 24.43
N ILE A 771 -13.41 -29.83 25.33
CA ILE A 771 -14.04 -28.54 25.05
C ILE A 771 -13.27 -27.84 23.94
N GLU A 772 -13.98 -27.46 22.88
CA GLU A 772 -13.45 -26.65 21.79
C GLU A 772 -13.80 -25.17 22.00
N SER A 773 -15.05 -24.90 22.38
CA SER A 773 -15.50 -23.55 22.70
C SER A 773 -16.59 -23.57 23.77
N VAL A 774 -16.67 -22.50 24.56
CA VAL A 774 -17.75 -22.29 25.55
C VAL A 774 -18.30 -20.89 25.35
N SER A 775 -19.63 -20.79 25.32
CA SER A 775 -20.37 -19.53 25.40
C SER A 775 -20.96 -19.41 26.80
N TRP A 776 -20.91 -18.19 27.34
CA TRP A 776 -21.38 -17.88 28.69
C TRP A 776 -22.59 -16.96 28.63
N ASN A 777 -23.58 -17.23 29.46
CA ASN A 777 -24.62 -16.29 29.85
C ASN A 777 -24.05 -15.42 30.97
N LYS A 778 -23.64 -14.21 30.59
CA LYS A 778 -23.20 -13.16 31.52
C LYS A 778 -24.42 -12.61 32.25
N THR A 779 -24.26 -12.20 33.51
CA THR A 779 -25.35 -11.66 34.33
C THR A 779 -25.79 -10.25 33.93
N TRP A 780 -25.08 -9.60 32.99
CA TRP A 780 -25.39 -8.31 32.38
C TRP A 780 -25.36 -8.36 30.85
#